data_AF-A0A7J3B8W8-F1
#
_entry.id   AF-A0A7J3B8W8-F1
#
_cell.length_a   1.000
_cell.length_b   1.000
_cell.length_c   1.000
_cell.angle_alpha   90.00
_cell.angle_beta   90.00
_cell.angle_gamma   90.00
#
_symmetry.space_group_name_H-M   'P 1'
#
loop_
_entity.id
_entity.type
_entity.pdbx_description
1 polymer ?
#
loop_
_entity_poly.entity_id
_entity_poly.type
_entity_poly.pdbx_seq_one_letter_code
_entity_poly.pdbx_strand_id
1 'polypeptide(L)'
;MIRITTTKRSKSKKFYLTTAIPYVNAAPHLGHALEFVQTDAIARYQKLLGKDVALVTGSDENSLKNVHAAEKEGITPVQLCTRNAEVFKKMALEIGLSFTNFQRTSDKERHWPGVQMLWTLCNKAGDIYKKKYRGLYCVGCESFYEESELPNGVCPEHKTKPEIVEEENYFFRLSKYQDRLEALIESDELKILPETRKNEVLSFIRSGLQDFSISRSVKRAKGWGVPVPNDSEQMMYVWFDALGTYITGIGYGVDEKQFQKYWPADIHVIGKGILRFHAVYWPAILLSAGLKLPKTIFVHGYITVEGNKMSKSIGNIVDPFVLIEKYGVDSLRYCLLSEIPTFDDGDFSERVLIEKNNSELVANIGNLVNRTILFITKNFNSEVPAGKLNDADKVFIEEQKKQSKKITDLLNENKLKEALDAVMEFSRNANKYFQDNAPWKSIKENPERASTVLYVLTNQVKDIAIMIWPFMPNASEKIFKQFNLNNLKVKKWSDIGELSVKAGHKIGAPEILFKKIEKEKTEGVAVQQQPETKFADLDLEIGEIIEVKRHPNAEKLYIEKVRMIDGERQIVSGLVPYFKEEDLLGKKVIIVKNLMPAKLRGVDSNGMLLVAEDAAGNIELLSPGEGEVGDKITAEGAEPNPKKFITIKEFAKIKLEIRDGKVLADGRHLFINGKMLKTEKVREGKVC
;
A
#
# COMPACT_ATOMS: atom_id res chain seq x y z
N MET A 1 -14.22 -62.02 14.29
CA MET A 1 -14.69 -60.66 14.65
C MET A 1 -13.58 -59.66 14.38
N ILE A 2 -13.63 -58.97 13.26
CA ILE A 2 -12.67 -57.91 12.91
C ILE A 2 -13.09 -56.65 13.66
N ARG A 3 -12.32 -56.25 14.68
CA ARG A 3 -12.51 -55.00 15.42
C ARG A 3 -11.95 -53.87 14.58
N ILE A 4 -12.83 -53.14 13.91
CA ILE A 4 -12.52 -51.87 13.25
C ILE A 4 -12.29 -50.84 14.36
N THR A 5 -11.03 -50.50 14.62
CA THR A 5 -10.64 -49.37 15.47
C THR A 5 -10.87 -48.07 14.70
N THR A 6 -12.04 -47.45 14.90
CA THR A 6 -12.30 -46.09 14.45
C THR A 6 -11.40 -45.12 15.24
N THR A 7 -10.29 -44.70 14.64
CA THR A 7 -9.51 -43.55 15.11
C THR A 7 -10.41 -42.31 15.10
N LYS A 8 -10.78 -41.79 16.28
CA LYS A 8 -11.36 -40.45 16.43
C LYS A 8 -10.36 -39.44 15.84
N ARG A 9 -10.60 -38.98 14.61
CA ARG A 9 -9.93 -37.78 14.07
C ARG A 9 -10.27 -36.63 15.02
N SER A 10 -9.25 -36.10 15.71
CA SER A 10 -9.35 -34.80 16.37
C SER A 10 -9.88 -33.79 15.33
N LYS A 11 -11.08 -33.23 15.54
CA LYS A 11 -11.63 -32.21 14.64
C LYS A 11 -10.70 -31.00 14.73
N SER A 12 -10.03 -30.66 13.63
CA SER A 12 -9.22 -29.45 13.52
C SER A 12 -10.07 -28.24 13.93
N LYS A 13 -9.51 -27.34 14.75
CA LYS A 13 -10.18 -26.10 15.15
C LYS A 13 -10.29 -25.19 13.93
N LYS A 14 -11.48 -24.66 13.65
CA LYS A 14 -11.70 -23.68 12.57
C LYS A 14 -10.98 -22.37 12.87
N PHE A 15 -10.61 -21.64 11.82
CA PHE A 15 -10.19 -20.24 11.91
C PHE A 15 -10.72 -19.49 10.68
N TYR A 16 -11.49 -18.43 10.89
CA TYR A 16 -12.04 -17.63 9.79
C TYR A 16 -11.48 -16.21 9.85
N LEU A 17 -10.89 -15.73 8.76
CA LEU A 17 -10.43 -14.36 8.65
C LEU A 17 -10.80 -13.72 7.31
N THR A 18 -10.80 -12.40 7.25
CA THR A 18 -11.13 -11.66 6.04
C THR A 18 -10.17 -10.51 5.79
N THR A 19 -10.03 -10.13 4.52
CA THR A 19 -9.57 -8.78 4.13
C THR A 19 -10.79 -7.87 4.05
N ALA A 20 -10.58 -6.55 3.99
CA ALA A 20 -11.57 -5.67 3.41
C ALA A 20 -11.77 -5.98 1.92
N ILE A 21 -12.90 -5.57 1.36
CA ILE A 21 -13.15 -5.67 -0.08
C ILE A 21 -12.95 -4.30 -0.73
N PRO A 22 -12.02 -4.15 -1.68
CA PRO A 22 -11.75 -2.88 -2.34
C PRO A 22 -12.88 -2.48 -3.29
N TYR A 23 -13.12 -1.17 -3.38
CA TYR A 23 -13.83 -0.63 -4.54
C TYR A 23 -13.03 -0.89 -5.81
N VAL A 24 -13.73 -1.35 -6.85
CA VAL A 24 -13.12 -1.70 -8.15
C VAL A 24 -13.15 -0.54 -9.16
N ASN A 25 -13.18 0.71 -8.67
CA ASN A 25 -13.20 1.93 -9.49
C ASN A 25 -11.81 2.32 -10.03
N ALA A 26 -10.76 1.63 -9.58
CA ALA A 26 -9.37 1.83 -9.97
C ALA A 26 -8.61 0.51 -9.93
N ALA A 27 -7.40 0.48 -10.51
CA ALA A 27 -6.50 -0.65 -10.37
C ALA A 27 -5.99 -0.80 -8.91
N PRO A 28 -5.59 -2.02 -8.50
CA PRO A 28 -4.95 -2.25 -7.21
C PRO A 28 -3.65 -1.43 -7.05
N HIS A 29 -3.21 -1.29 -5.80
CA HIS A 29 -2.01 -0.53 -5.43
C HIS A 29 -1.39 -1.13 -4.17
N LEU A 30 -0.21 -0.67 -3.79
CA LEU A 30 0.58 -1.19 -2.66
C LEU A 30 -0.18 -1.27 -1.32
N GLY A 31 -1.10 -0.34 -1.04
CA GLY A 31 -1.97 -0.43 0.14
C GLY A 31 -2.88 -1.67 0.18
N HIS A 32 -3.40 -2.11 -0.98
CA HIS A 32 -4.17 -3.35 -1.07
C HIS A 32 -3.25 -4.56 -0.89
N ALA A 33 -2.06 -4.53 -1.47
CA ALA A 33 -1.08 -5.59 -1.34
C ALA A 33 -0.64 -5.78 0.13
N LEU A 34 -0.44 -4.70 0.88
CA LEU A 34 -0.11 -4.75 2.31
C LEU A 34 -1.18 -5.52 3.11
N GLU A 35 -2.45 -5.14 2.97
CA GLU A 35 -3.55 -5.79 3.68
C GLU A 35 -3.63 -7.29 3.33
N PHE A 36 -3.49 -7.63 2.05
CA PHE A 36 -3.48 -9.02 1.58
C PHE A 36 -2.33 -9.81 2.20
N VAL A 37 -1.12 -9.25 2.22
CA VAL A 37 0.07 -9.92 2.73
C VAL A 37 0.02 -10.09 4.25
N GLN A 38 -0.47 -9.09 5.00
CA GLN A 38 -0.68 -9.21 6.45
C GLN A 38 -1.72 -10.29 6.77
N THR A 39 -2.86 -10.29 6.06
CA THR A 39 -3.93 -11.28 6.24
C THR A 39 -3.43 -12.69 5.92
N ASP A 40 -2.70 -12.86 4.81
CA ASP A 40 -2.17 -14.15 4.39
C ASP A 40 -1.12 -14.68 5.37
N ALA A 41 -0.25 -13.83 5.92
CA ALA A 41 0.70 -14.22 6.95
C ALA A 41 0.00 -14.77 8.20
N ILE A 42 -1.06 -14.10 8.67
CA ILE A 42 -1.89 -14.61 9.77
C ILE A 42 -2.50 -15.95 9.39
N ALA A 43 -3.14 -16.06 8.22
CA ALA A 43 -3.79 -17.28 7.75
C ALA A 43 -2.81 -18.47 7.72
N ARG A 44 -1.62 -18.26 7.19
CA ARG A 44 -0.58 -19.27 7.07
C ARG A 44 -0.04 -19.70 8.43
N TYR A 45 0.18 -18.77 9.35
CA TYR A 45 0.55 -19.13 10.73
C TYR A 45 -0.52 -20.02 11.37
N GLN A 46 -1.81 -19.69 11.22
CA GLN A 46 -2.89 -20.52 11.74
C GLN A 46 -2.96 -21.91 11.09
N LYS A 47 -2.63 -22.03 9.79
CA LYS A 47 -2.47 -23.33 9.11
C LYS A 47 -1.32 -24.14 9.71
N LEU A 48 -0.18 -23.52 10.02
CA LEU A 48 0.95 -24.19 10.69
C LEU A 48 0.61 -24.67 12.11
N LEU A 49 -0.35 -24.03 12.79
CA LEU A 49 -0.94 -24.52 14.04
C LEU A 49 -1.95 -25.66 13.84
N GLY A 50 -2.16 -26.12 12.59
CA GLY A 50 -3.06 -27.22 12.25
C GLY A 50 -4.54 -26.85 12.23
N LYS A 51 -4.88 -25.56 12.14
CA LYS A 51 -6.27 -25.10 12.04
C LYS A 51 -6.83 -25.24 10.62
N ASP A 52 -8.15 -25.43 10.54
CA ASP A 52 -8.92 -25.42 9.31
C ASP A 52 -9.27 -23.96 8.97
N VAL A 53 -8.48 -23.35 8.10
CA VAL A 53 -8.52 -21.90 7.84
C VAL A 53 -9.38 -21.59 6.62
N ALA A 54 -10.40 -20.75 6.81
CA ALA A 54 -11.12 -20.08 5.73
C ALA A 54 -10.69 -18.62 5.65
N LEU A 55 -10.43 -18.13 4.44
CA LEU A 55 -10.13 -16.71 4.18
C LEU A 55 -11.07 -16.18 3.09
N VAL A 56 -11.80 -15.11 3.39
CA VAL A 56 -12.62 -14.39 2.40
C VAL A 56 -11.96 -13.06 2.04
N THR A 57 -11.84 -12.83 0.75
CA THR A 57 -11.52 -11.53 0.14
C THR A 57 -12.55 -11.28 -0.97
N GLY A 58 -12.42 -10.21 -1.76
CA GLY A 58 -13.42 -9.91 -2.76
C GLY A 58 -13.30 -8.56 -3.42
N SER A 59 -14.44 -8.07 -3.92
CA SER A 59 -14.60 -6.76 -4.56
C SER A 59 -15.92 -6.13 -4.15
N ASP A 60 -15.85 -4.84 -3.78
CA ASP A 60 -17.02 -4.00 -3.59
C ASP A 60 -17.41 -3.35 -4.92
N GLU A 61 -18.46 -3.89 -5.51
CA GLU A 61 -18.91 -3.56 -6.86
C GLU A 61 -20.09 -2.58 -6.86
N ASN A 62 -20.82 -2.41 -5.76
CA ASN A 62 -22.10 -1.68 -5.71
C ASN A 62 -21.98 -0.20 -5.27
N SER A 63 -20.81 0.42 -5.47
CA SER A 63 -20.55 1.84 -5.14
C SER A 63 -20.88 2.80 -6.29
N LEU A 64 -21.25 4.05 -5.97
CA LEU A 64 -21.39 5.12 -6.97
C LEU A 64 -20.05 5.48 -7.60
N LYS A 65 -18.95 5.31 -6.87
CA LYS A 65 -17.60 5.44 -7.44
C LYS A 65 -17.37 4.54 -8.65
N ASN A 66 -17.84 3.30 -8.61
CA ASN A 66 -17.73 2.38 -9.75
C ASN A 66 -18.56 2.89 -10.93
N VAL A 67 -19.76 3.41 -10.67
CA VAL A 67 -20.63 3.99 -11.69
C VAL A 67 -19.97 5.21 -12.35
N HIS A 68 -19.47 6.15 -11.56
CA HIS A 68 -18.77 7.34 -12.09
C HIS A 68 -17.48 6.99 -12.84
N ALA A 69 -16.74 5.98 -12.39
CA ALA A 69 -15.57 5.50 -13.12
C ALA A 69 -15.96 4.90 -14.48
N ALA A 70 -17.07 4.15 -14.52
CA ALA A 70 -17.54 3.52 -15.75
C ALA A 70 -18.02 4.57 -16.77
N GLU A 71 -18.76 5.57 -16.30
CA GLU A 71 -19.19 6.72 -17.13
C GLU A 71 -17.99 7.49 -17.70
N LYS A 72 -16.94 7.71 -16.89
CA LYS A 72 -15.72 8.39 -17.34
C LYS A 72 -14.98 7.61 -18.43
N GLU A 73 -15.05 6.28 -18.40
CA GLU A 73 -14.46 5.40 -19.41
C GLU A 73 -15.40 5.12 -20.60
N GLY A 74 -16.66 5.58 -20.56
CA GLY A 74 -17.65 5.29 -21.59
C GLY A 74 -18.11 3.83 -21.63
N ILE A 75 -18.05 3.11 -20.52
CA ILE A 75 -18.47 1.69 -20.39
C ILE A 75 -19.56 1.52 -19.32
N THR A 76 -20.22 0.36 -19.29
CA THR A 76 -21.22 0.06 -18.26
C THR A 76 -20.58 -0.30 -16.90
N PRO A 77 -21.27 -0.09 -15.77
CA PRO A 77 -20.79 -0.52 -14.45
C PRO A 77 -20.47 -2.02 -14.39
N VAL A 78 -21.28 -2.88 -15.01
CA VAL A 78 -21.04 -4.34 -15.08
C VAL A 78 -19.69 -4.65 -15.74
N GLN A 79 -19.39 -3.99 -16.88
CA GLN A 79 -18.14 -4.20 -17.61
C GLN A 79 -16.93 -3.72 -16.79
N LEU A 80 -17.01 -2.53 -16.19
CA LEU A 80 -15.94 -2.00 -15.35
C LEU A 80 -15.68 -2.90 -14.13
N CYS A 81 -16.73 -3.22 -13.37
CA CYS A 81 -16.61 -4.03 -12.16
C CYS A 81 -16.09 -5.43 -12.47
N THR A 82 -16.59 -6.08 -13.53
CA THR A 82 -16.11 -7.41 -13.93
C THR A 82 -14.65 -7.39 -14.36
N ARG A 83 -14.24 -6.42 -15.19
CA ARG A 83 -12.84 -6.27 -15.61
C ARG A 83 -11.92 -6.04 -14.40
N ASN A 84 -12.26 -5.07 -13.55
CA ASN A 84 -11.37 -4.64 -12.47
C ASN A 84 -11.38 -5.63 -11.30
N ALA A 85 -12.49 -6.32 -11.01
CA ALA A 85 -12.53 -7.40 -10.01
C ALA A 85 -11.58 -8.55 -10.39
N GLU A 86 -11.49 -8.93 -11.66
CA GLU A 86 -10.53 -9.93 -12.13
C GLU A 86 -9.08 -9.44 -11.97
N VAL A 87 -8.80 -8.14 -12.16
CA VAL A 87 -7.46 -7.57 -11.88
C VAL A 87 -7.12 -7.65 -10.39
N PHE A 88 -8.05 -7.34 -9.49
CA PHE A 88 -7.85 -7.50 -8.05
C PHE A 88 -7.65 -8.96 -7.63
N LYS A 89 -8.44 -9.88 -8.19
CA LYS A 89 -8.30 -11.31 -7.96
C LYS A 89 -6.94 -11.82 -8.45
N LYS A 90 -6.49 -11.37 -9.63
CA LYS A 90 -5.16 -11.66 -10.16
C LYS A 90 -4.07 -11.13 -9.22
N MET A 91 -4.18 -9.89 -8.75
CA MET A 91 -3.22 -9.29 -7.81
C MET A 91 -3.15 -10.11 -6.51
N ALA A 92 -4.31 -10.48 -5.94
CA ALA A 92 -4.39 -11.33 -4.76
C ALA A 92 -3.64 -12.66 -4.96
N LEU A 93 -3.84 -13.33 -6.10
CA LEU A 93 -3.15 -14.59 -6.42
C LEU A 93 -1.65 -14.40 -6.61
N GLU A 94 -1.22 -13.36 -7.34
CA GLU A 94 0.19 -13.11 -7.63
C GLU A 94 1.00 -12.64 -6.42
N ILE A 95 0.39 -11.86 -5.51
CA ILE A 95 1.01 -11.51 -4.22
C ILE A 95 1.02 -12.68 -3.23
N GLY A 96 0.37 -13.80 -3.58
CA GLY A 96 0.39 -15.06 -2.85
C GLY A 96 -0.69 -15.20 -1.77
N LEU A 97 -1.76 -14.41 -1.80
CA LEU A 97 -2.91 -14.54 -0.90
C LEU A 97 -3.63 -15.88 -1.14
N SER A 98 -3.67 -16.74 -0.13
CA SER A 98 -4.39 -18.01 -0.18
C SER A 98 -5.81 -17.85 0.39
N PHE A 99 -6.74 -17.39 -0.45
CA PHE A 99 -8.15 -17.24 -0.11
C PHE A 99 -8.99 -18.48 -0.43
N THR A 100 -10.05 -18.69 0.35
CA THR A 100 -11.07 -19.73 0.15
C THR A 100 -12.13 -19.27 -0.84
N ASN A 101 -12.51 -18.01 -0.77
CA ASN A 101 -13.50 -17.42 -1.67
C ASN A 101 -13.13 -15.97 -1.99
N PHE A 102 -13.36 -15.59 -3.25
CA PHE A 102 -13.31 -14.21 -3.73
C PHE A 102 -14.75 -13.77 -3.97
N GLN A 103 -15.36 -13.09 -3.01
CA GLN A 103 -16.77 -12.73 -3.06
C GLN A 103 -16.96 -11.38 -3.76
N ARG A 104 -17.81 -11.34 -4.77
CA ARG A 104 -18.21 -10.12 -5.48
C ARG A 104 -19.56 -9.65 -4.93
N THR A 105 -19.73 -8.36 -4.64
CA THR A 105 -21.05 -7.85 -4.18
C THR A 105 -22.09 -7.77 -5.30
N SER A 106 -21.67 -7.87 -6.56
CA SER A 106 -22.58 -8.00 -7.72
C SER A 106 -23.16 -9.42 -7.90
N ASP A 107 -22.76 -10.39 -7.06
CA ASP A 107 -23.16 -11.80 -7.18
C ASP A 107 -24.62 -12.00 -6.75
N LYS A 108 -25.49 -12.17 -7.74
CA LYS A 108 -26.94 -12.36 -7.55
C LYS A 108 -27.32 -13.71 -6.97
N GLU A 109 -26.43 -14.71 -7.05
CA GLU A 109 -26.73 -16.07 -6.63
C GLU A 109 -26.31 -16.31 -5.18
N ARG A 110 -25.19 -15.71 -4.75
CA ARG A 110 -24.62 -15.97 -3.41
C ARG A 110 -24.67 -14.78 -2.46
N HIS A 111 -24.45 -13.58 -2.97
CA HIS A 111 -24.37 -12.39 -2.13
C HIS A 111 -25.76 -11.79 -1.88
N TRP A 112 -26.49 -11.48 -2.96
CA TRP A 112 -27.77 -10.79 -2.87
C TRP A 112 -28.78 -11.49 -1.96
N PRO A 113 -28.99 -12.82 -2.05
CA PRO A 113 -29.95 -13.49 -1.17
C PRO A 113 -29.59 -13.35 0.31
N GLY A 114 -28.30 -13.44 0.66
CA GLY A 114 -27.86 -13.31 2.04
C GLY A 114 -27.95 -11.88 2.58
N VAL A 115 -27.63 -10.86 1.78
CA VAL A 115 -27.79 -9.45 2.21
C VAL A 115 -29.27 -9.08 2.32
N GLN A 116 -30.12 -9.57 1.41
CA GLN A 116 -31.57 -9.39 1.52
C GLN A 116 -32.16 -10.09 2.75
N MET A 117 -31.68 -11.28 3.08
CA MET A 117 -32.03 -11.97 4.32
C MET A 117 -31.60 -11.15 5.55
N LEU A 118 -30.39 -10.60 5.56
CA LEU A 118 -29.89 -9.73 6.62
C LEU A 118 -30.78 -8.51 6.80
N TRP A 119 -31.15 -7.84 5.71
CA TRP A 119 -32.10 -6.72 5.72
C TRP A 119 -33.44 -7.11 6.33
N THR A 120 -34.02 -8.23 5.90
CA THR A 120 -35.31 -8.71 6.41
C THR A 120 -35.26 -8.96 7.92
N LEU A 121 -34.16 -9.52 8.45
CA LEU A 121 -34.00 -9.74 9.88
C LEU A 121 -33.91 -8.42 10.66
N CYS A 122 -33.10 -7.47 10.20
CA CYS A 122 -33.01 -6.15 10.82
C CYS A 122 -34.34 -5.39 10.78
N ASN A 123 -35.08 -5.49 9.68
CA ASN A 123 -36.41 -4.91 9.55
C ASN A 123 -37.40 -5.56 10.54
N LYS A 124 -37.37 -6.89 10.67
CA LYS A 124 -38.19 -7.63 11.62
C LYS A 124 -37.88 -7.28 13.09
N ALA A 125 -36.63 -6.93 13.39
CA ALA A 125 -36.21 -6.45 14.71
C ALA A 125 -36.68 -5.01 15.03
N GLY A 126 -37.30 -4.32 14.06
CA GLY A 126 -37.80 -2.95 14.20
C GLY A 126 -36.73 -1.88 14.07
N ASP A 127 -35.54 -2.24 13.56
CA ASP A 127 -34.38 -1.35 13.49
C ASP A 127 -34.24 -0.65 12.14
N ILE A 128 -35.11 -0.96 11.18
CA ILE A 128 -35.18 -0.28 9.88
C ILE A 128 -36.47 0.52 9.80
N TYR A 129 -36.38 1.78 9.41
CA TYR A 129 -37.54 2.65 9.20
C TYR A 129 -37.29 3.64 8.06
N LYS A 130 -38.35 4.14 7.45
CA LYS A 130 -38.26 5.09 6.32
C LYS A 130 -38.41 6.52 6.84
N LYS A 131 -37.59 7.45 6.34
CA LYS A 131 -37.61 8.87 6.72
C LYS A 131 -37.17 9.75 5.55
N LYS A 132 -37.81 10.92 5.39
CA LYS A 132 -37.31 12.00 4.53
C LYS A 132 -36.11 12.68 5.17
N TYR A 133 -35.02 12.78 4.43
CA TYR A 133 -33.77 13.33 4.92
C TYR A 133 -33.16 14.30 3.91
N ARG A 134 -32.62 15.40 4.43
CA ARG A 134 -31.82 16.38 3.70
C ARG A 134 -30.47 16.49 4.39
N GLY A 135 -29.37 16.28 3.66
CA GLY A 135 -28.03 16.36 4.25
C GLY A 135 -26.89 16.47 3.25
N LEU A 136 -25.68 16.64 3.76
CA LEU A 136 -24.45 16.84 2.99
C LEU A 136 -23.78 15.48 2.71
N TYR A 137 -23.60 15.15 1.43
CA TYR A 137 -23.10 13.85 1.00
C TYR A 137 -21.76 13.92 0.29
N CYS A 138 -20.78 13.16 0.77
CA CYS A 138 -19.51 13.00 0.09
C CYS A 138 -19.51 11.72 -0.74
N VAL A 139 -19.52 11.86 -2.08
CA VAL A 139 -19.36 10.74 -3.03
C VAL A 139 -18.05 9.98 -2.78
N GLY A 140 -16.99 10.70 -2.40
CA GLY A 140 -15.69 10.09 -2.07
C GLY A 140 -15.74 9.18 -0.84
N CYS A 141 -16.42 9.55 0.23
CA CYS A 141 -16.59 8.66 1.40
C CYS A 141 -17.77 7.72 1.26
N GLU A 142 -18.56 7.89 0.20
CA GLU A 142 -19.91 7.34 0.05
C GLU A 142 -20.84 7.69 1.23
N SER A 143 -20.51 8.65 2.13
CA SER A 143 -21.20 8.89 3.41
C SER A 143 -21.83 10.28 3.49
N PHE A 144 -22.88 10.39 4.30
CA PHE A 144 -23.37 11.67 4.78
C PHE A 144 -22.47 12.21 5.89
N TYR A 145 -22.43 13.54 6.01
CA TYR A 145 -21.72 14.30 7.02
C TYR A 145 -22.65 15.39 7.57
N GLU A 146 -22.51 15.70 8.85
CA GLU A 146 -23.04 16.93 9.42
C GLU A 146 -22.11 18.12 9.12
N GLU A 147 -22.64 19.36 9.16
CA GLU A 147 -21.83 20.56 8.89
C GLU A 147 -20.62 20.69 9.84
N SER A 148 -20.78 20.27 11.10
CA SER A 148 -19.72 20.28 12.11
C SER A 148 -18.58 19.28 11.83
N GLU A 149 -18.83 18.24 11.03
CA GLU A 149 -17.85 17.22 10.67
C GLU A 149 -17.03 17.59 9.43
N LEU A 150 -17.28 18.76 8.83
CA LEU A 150 -16.65 19.24 7.60
C LEU A 150 -15.73 20.42 7.89
N PRO A 151 -14.45 20.21 8.20
CA PRO A 151 -13.48 21.28 8.36
C PRO A 151 -13.47 22.17 7.10
N ASN A 152 -13.75 23.46 7.25
CA ASN A 152 -13.88 24.43 6.14
C ASN A 152 -14.95 24.05 5.10
N GLY A 153 -15.99 23.31 5.49
CA GLY A 153 -17.09 22.90 4.60
C GLY A 153 -16.72 21.85 3.55
N VAL A 154 -15.56 21.17 3.71
CA VAL A 154 -15.11 20.10 2.81
C VAL A 154 -14.92 18.79 3.55
N CYS A 155 -15.08 17.67 2.83
CA CYS A 155 -14.85 16.34 3.38
C CYS A 155 -13.41 16.21 3.94
N PRO A 156 -13.23 15.73 5.19
CA PRO A 156 -11.89 15.65 5.80
C PRO A 156 -10.96 14.68 5.06
N GLU A 157 -11.50 13.63 4.42
CA GLU A 157 -10.72 12.63 3.69
C GLU A 157 -10.41 13.04 2.25
N HIS A 158 -11.42 13.51 1.52
CA HIS A 158 -11.34 13.75 0.07
C HIS A 158 -11.08 15.22 -0.29
N LYS A 159 -11.22 16.14 0.68
CA LYS A 159 -11.02 17.59 0.50
C LYS A 159 -11.90 18.20 -0.60
N THR A 160 -13.05 17.58 -0.88
CA THR A 160 -14.07 18.07 -1.82
C THR A 160 -15.32 18.52 -1.07
N LYS A 161 -16.07 19.47 -1.64
CA LYS A 161 -17.34 19.93 -1.09
C LYS A 161 -18.42 18.84 -1.23
N PRO A 162 -19.11 18.45 -0.16
CA PRO A 162 -20.25 17.53 -0.24
C PRO A 162 -21.45 18.10 -1.01
N GLU A 163 -22.26 17.23 -1.59
CA GLU A 163 -23.50 17.56 -2.29
C GLU A 163 -24.68 17.65 -1.31
N ILE A 164 -25.56 18.64 -1.46
CA ILE A 164 -26.83 18.67 -0.70
C ILE A 164 -27.81 17.71 -1.36
N VAL A 165 -28.29 16.71 -0.63
CA VAL A 165 -29.25 15.74 -1.15
C VAL A 165 -30.48 15.65 -0.25
N GLU A 166 -31.66 15.70 -0.85
CA GLU A 166 -32.96 15.53 -0.19
C GLU A 166 -33.72 14.33 -0.79
N GLU A 167 -33.90 13.28 0.00
CA GLU A 167 -34.52 12.02 -0.44
C GLU A 167 -35.25 11.33 0.72
N GLU A 168 -36.23 10.49 0.39
CA GLU A 168 -36.77 9.53 1.35
C GLU A 168 -35.96 8.22 1.27
N ASN A 169 -35.33 7.85 2.38
CA ASN A 169 -34.47 6.67 2.48
C ASN A 169 -34.85 5.84 3.70
N TYR A 170 -34.42 4.58 3.71
CA TYR A 170 -34.40 3.74 4.89
C TYR A 170 -33.21 4.11 5.78
N PHE A 171 -33.46 4.12 7.08
CA PHE A 171 -32.51 4.38 8.15
C PHE A 171 -32.42 3.18 9.08
N PHE A 172 -31.21 2.93 9.58
CA PHE A 172 -30.95 1.95 10.62
C PHE A 172 -30.84 2.64 12.00
N ARG A 173 -31.49 2.06 13.00
CA ARG A 173 -31.53 2.53 14.40
C ARG A 173 -30.21 2.26 15.15
N LEU A 174 -29.12 2.85 14.69
CA LEU A 174 -27.81 2.66 15.31
C LEU A 174 -27.78 3.17 16.76
N SER A 175 -28.46 4.27 17.03
CA SER A 175 -28.54 4.89 18.36
C SER A 175 -28.97 3.90 19.45
N LYS A 176 -29.85 2.94 19.12
CA LYS A 176 -30.34 1.88 20.01
C LYS A 176 -29.23 0.97 20.54
N TYR A 177 -28.10 0.86 19.84
CA TYR A 177 -27.02 -0.10 20.15
C TYR A 177 -25.85 0.51 20.93
N GLN A 178 -25.88 1.80 21.24
CA GLN A 178 -24.76 2.53 21.84
C GLN A 178 -24.18 1.83 23.08
N ASP A 179 -24.98 1.68 24.14
CA ASP A 179 -24.53 1.11 25.41
C ASP A 179 -24.03 -0.34 25.25
N ARG A 180 -24.67 -1.11 24.36
CA ARG A 180 -24.28 -2.50 24.10
C ARG A 180 -22.93 -2.56 23.39
N LEU A 181 -22.70 -1.72 22.38
CA LEU A 181 -21.43 -1.67 21.65
C LEU A 181 -20.30 -1.20 22.54
N GLU A 182 -20.54 -0.18 23.37
CA GLU A 182 -19.57 0.30 24.35
C GLU A 182 -19.12 -0.83 25.28
N ALA A 183 -20.06 -1.53 25.92
CA ALA A 183 -19.76 -2.63 26.83
C ALA A 183 -19.02 -3.79 26.14
N LEU A 184 -19.39 -4.12 24.89
CA LEU A 184 -18.74 -5.19 24.11
C LEU A 184 -17.27 -4.87 23.79
N ILE A 185 -16.97 -3.61 23.49
CA ILE A 185 -15.62 -3.17 23.12
C ILE A 185 -14.77 -2.96 24.38
N GLU A 186 -15.31 -2.35 25.44
CA GLU A 186 -14.60 -2.17 26.71
C GLU A 186 -14.13 -3.49 27.30
N SER A 187 -15.00 -4.51 27.28
CA SER A 187 -14.72 -5.85 27.83
C SER A 187 -13.88 -6.76 26.92
N ASP A 188 -13.49 -6.29 25.72
CA ASP A 188 -12.82 -7.09 24.68
C ASP A 188 -13.61 -8.33 24.20
N GLU A 189 -14.94 -8.37 24.39
CA GLU A 189 -15.79 -9.36 23.72
C GLU A 189 -15.71 -9.17 22.19
N LEU A 190 -15.67 -7.91 21.75
CA LEU A 190 -15.21 -7.51 20.43
C LEU A 190 -13.85 -6.81 20.56
N LYS A 191 -12.78 -7.54 20.31
CA LYS A 191 -11.42 -7.00 20.44
C LYS A 191 -11.08 -6.09 19.25
N ILE A 192 -10.48 -4.93 19.50
CA ILE A 192 -9.97 -4.03 18.45
C ILE A 192 -8.46 -3.88 18.64
N LEU A 193 -7.70 -4.16 17.60
CA LEU A 193 -6.24 -4.04 17.58
C LEU A 193 -5.81 -2.94 16.58
N PRO A 194 -4.91 -2.02 16.96
CA PRO A 194 -4.30 -1.84 18.28
C PRO A 194 -5.23 -1.11 19.27
N GLU A 195 -4.81 -1.03 20.54
CA GLU A 195 -5.55 -0.35 21.62
C GLU A 195 -5.86 1.13 21.31
N THR A 196 -4.99 1.81 20.56
CA THR A 196 -5.24 3.20 20.12
C THR A 196 -6.51 3.30 19.28
N ARG A 197 -6.77 2.33 18.39
CA ARG A 197 -8.00 2.27 17.59
C ARG A 197 -9.21 1.89 18.42
N LYS A 198 -9.06 1.02 19.43
CA LYS A 198 -10.11 0.74 20.41
C LYS A 198 -10.58 2.03 21.09
N ASN A 199 -9.64 2.84 21.58
CA ASN A 199 -9.93 4.11 22.24
C ASN A 199 -10.61 5.13 21.32
N GLU A 200 -10.19 5.22 20.05
CA GLU A 200 -10.85 6.06 19.05
C GLU A 200 -12.33 5.66 18.84
N VAL A 201 -12.61 4.36 18.77
CA VAL A 201 -13.98 3.84 18.61
C VAL A 201 -14.83 4.10 19.86
N LEU A 202 -14.29 3.84 21.06
CA LEU A 202 -14.99 4.12 22.31
C LEU A 202 -15.32 5.60 22.45
N SER A 203 -14.37 6.49 22.13
CA SER A 203 -14.60 7.93 22.12
C SER A 203 -15.71 8.33 21.14
N PHE A 204 -15.78 7.70 19.97
CA PHE A 204 -16.84 7.96 19.00
C PHE A 204 -18.20 7.49 19.49
N ILE A 205 -18.30 6.29 20.07
CA ILE A 205 -19.56 5.76 20.62
C ILE A 205 -20.08 6.67 21.75
N ARG A 206 -19.21 7.06 22.68
CA ARG A 206 -19.55 7.95 23.80
C ARG A 206 -19.95 9.36 23.38
N SER A 207 -19.60 9.78 22.16
CA SER A 207 -20.03 11.08 21.62
C SER A 207 -21.50 11.12 21.19
N GLY A 208 -22.15 9.96 21.11
CA GLY A 208 -23.56 9.83 20.74
C GLY A 208 -23.76 9.26 19.33
N LEU A 209 -24.22 8.02 19.23
CA LEU A 209 -24.50 7.37 17.95
C LEU A 209 -25.81 7.87 17.35
N GLN A 210 -25.75 8.27 16.08
CA GLN A 210 -26.92 8.68 15.29
C GLN A 210 -27.36 7.57 14.34
N ASP A 211 -28.66 7.51 14.08
CA ASP A 211 -29.23 6.65 13.05
C ASP A 211 -28.71 7.05 11.67
N PHE A 212 -28.40 6.07 10.81
CA PHE A 212 -27.79 6.34 9.51
C PHE A 212 -28.60 5.72 8.38
N SER A 213 -28.53 6.35 7.20
CA SER A 213 -29.25 5.89 6.02
C SER A 213 -28.60 4.64 5.42
N ILE A 214 -29.40 3.60 5.22
CA ILE A 214 -29.01 2.29 4.66
C ILE A 214 -29.59 2.01 3.26
N SER A 215 -30.29 2.98 2.65
CA SER A 215 -30.71 2.88 1.25
C SER A 215 -30.47 4.18 0.48
N ARG A 216 -30.59 4.10 -0.85
CA ARG A 216 -30.61 5.23 -1.77
C ARG A 216 -31.73 5.02 -2.79
N SER A 217 -32.25 6.10 -3.34
CA SER A 217 -33.17 6.01 -4.48
C SER A 217 -32.48 5.30 -5.67
N VAL A 218 -33.24 4.52 -6.44
CA VAL A 218 -32.75 3.89 -7.68
C VAL A 218 -32.15 4.92 -8.64
N LYS A 219 -32.77 6.11 -8.72
CA LYS A 219 -32.27 7.22 -9.56
C LYS A 219 -30.87 7.64 -9.13
N ARG A 220 -30.63 7.84 -7.84
CA ARG A 220 -29.32 8.22 -7.32
C ARG A 220 -28.30 7.11 -7.48
N ALA A 221 -28.69 5.87 -7.20
CA ALA A 221 -27.89 4.68 -7.45
C ALA A 221 -27.64 4.41 -8.95
N LYS A 222 -28.26 5.17 -9.85
CA LYS A 222 -28.25 4.96 -11.31
C LYS A 222 -28.61 3.51 -11.70
N GLY A 223 -29.54 2.91 -10.95
CA GLY A 223 -29.95 1.52 -11.14
C GLY A 223 -28.93 0.45 -10.73
N TRP A 224 -27.86 0.83 -10.02
CA TRP A 224 -26.76 -0.05 -9.66
C TRP A 224 -26.72 -0.34 -8.15
N GLY A 225 -26.81 -1.61 -7.76
CA GLY A 225 -26.78 -2.07 -6.37
C GLY A 225 -27.72 -3.23 -6.06
N VAL A 226 -27.79 -3.63 -4.80
CA VAL A 226 -28.74 -4.66 -4.32
C VAL A 226 -30.11 -4.03 -4.06
N PRO A 227 -31.21 -4.53 -4.66
CA PRO A 227 -32.55 -4.01 -4.41
C PRO A 227 -33.00 -4.22 -2.96
N VAL A 228 -33.67 -3.21 -2.39
CA VAL A 228 -34.34 -3.34 -1.09
C VAL A 228 -35.52 -4.32 -1.21
N PRO A 229 -35.64 -5.34 -0.33
CA PRO A 229 -36.76 -6.26 -0.36
C PRO A 229 -38.10 -5.52 -0.23
N ASN A 230 -39.01 -5.79 -1.15
CA ASN A 230 -40.36 -5.22 -1.22
C ASN A 230 -40.43 -3.68 -1.48
N ASP A 231 -39.35 -3.04 -1.92
CA ASP A 231 -39.36 -1.64 -2.37
C ASP A 231 -38.45 -1.51 -3.62
N SER A 232 -39.06 -1.55 -4.81
CA SER A 232 -38.33 -1.47 -6.08
C SER A 232 -37.79 -0.08 -6.41
N GLU A 233 -38.12 0.95 -5.62
CA GLU A 233 -37.64 2.32 -5.81
C GLU A 233 -36.34 2.59 -5.03
N GLN A 234 -35.90 1.64 -4.21
CA GLN A 234 -34.76 1.77 -3.31
C GLN A 234 -33.71 0.67 -3.55
N MET A 235 -32.45 1.10 -3.52
CA MET A 235 -31.27 0.24 -3.52
C MET A 235 -30.60 0.31 -2.16
N MET A 236 -30.05 -0.81 -1.70
CA MET A 236 -29.26 -0.84 -0.48
C MET A 236 -28.03 0.03 -0.63
N TYR A 237 -27.73 0.76 0.44
CA TYR A 237 -26.52 1.55 0.54
C TYR A 237 -25.30 0.64 0.68
N VAL A 238 -24.20 1.03 0.02
CA VAL A 238 -22.97 0.24 -0.10
C VAL A 238 -22.45 -0.32 1.23
N TRP A 239 -22.52 0.40 2.35
CA TRP A 239 -22.02 -0.16 3.62
C TRP A 239 -22.93 -1.22 4.22
N PHE A 240 -24.25 -1.18 3.98
CA PHE A 240 -25.12 -2.27 4.43
C PHE A 240 -24.85 -3.55 3.61
N ASP A 241 -24.61 -3.36 2.31
CA ASP A 241 -24.32 -4.42 1.35
C ASP A 241 -22.91 -5.03 1.55
N ALA A 242 -21.87 -4.20 1.44
CA ALA A 242 -20.47 -4.60 1.48
C ALA A 242 -20.09 -5.34 2.77
N LEU A 243 -20.58 -4.90 3.92
CA LEU A 243 -20.34 -5.58 5.20
C LEU A 243 -20.97 -6.99 5.23
N GLY A 244 -22.08 -7.20 4.51
CA GLY A 244 -22.69 -8.51 4.32
C GLY A 244 -21.80 -9.51 3.56
N THR A 245 -20.73 -9.05 2.90
CA THR A 245 -19.75 -9.92 2.21
C THR A 245 -19.10 -10.90 3.16
N TYR A 246 -18.87 -10.50 4.42
CA TYR A 246 -18.19 -11.34 5.41
C TYR A 246 -18.99 -12.56 5.84
N ILE A 247 -20.31 -12.53 5.72
CA ILE A 247 -21.17 -13.68 6.01
C ILE A 247 -21.56 -14.42 4.73
N THR A 248 -21.86 -13.71 3.65
CA THR A 248 -22.22 -14.31 2.35
C THR A 248 -21.05 -15.06 1.71
N GLY A 249 -19.81 -14.57 1.88
CA GLY A 249 -18.60 -15.20 1.36
C GLY A 249 -18.30 -16.58 1.96
N ILE A 250 -18.96 -16.95 3.06
CA ILE A 250 -18.92 -18.27 3.68
C ILE A 250 -20.30 -18.95 3.72
N GLY A 251 -21.26 -18.51 2.90
CA GLY A 251 -22.51 -19.24 2.65
C GLY A 251 -23.76 -18.70 3.32
N TYR A 252 -23.73 -17.55 4.01
CA TYR A 252 -24.95 -17.01 4.61
C TYR A 252 -26.06 -16.77 3.58
N GLY A 253 -27.25 -17.33 3.85
CA GLY A 253 -28.42 -17.26 2.97
C GLY A 253 -28.47 -18.30 1.85
N VAL A 254 -27.39 -19.07 1.62
CA VAL A 254 -27.30 -20.01 0.48
C VAL A 254 -26.69 -21.38 0.82
N ASP A 255 -25.70 -21.43 1.72
CA ASP A 255 -25.06 -22.63 2.28
C ASP A 255 -24.89 -22.47 3.79
N GLU A 256 -25.95 -22.83 4.52
CA GLU A 256 -25.99 -22.74 5.98
C GLU A 256 -24.94 -23.64 6.66
N LYS A 257 -24.54 -24.75 6.04
CA LYS A 257 -23.53 -25.64 6.62
C LYS A 257 -22.16 -24.98 6.62
N GLN A 258 -21.79 -24.33 5.52
CA GLN A 258 -20.54 -23.58 5.44
C GLN A 258 -20.57 -22.35 6.37
N PHE A 259 -21.71 -21.66 6.47
CA PHE A 259 -21.88 -20.50 7.35
C PHE A 259 -21.66 -20.90 8.81
N GLN A 260 -22.35 -21.93 9.29
CA GLN A 260 -22.24 -22.42 10.67
C GLN A 260 -20.85 -22.99 10.99
N LYS A 261 -20.13 -23.52 10.00
CA LYS A 261 -18.77 -24.04 10.19
C LYS A 261 -17.79 -22.93 10.55
N TYR A 262 -17.86 -21.78 9.88
CA TYR A 262 -16.84 -20.74 9.96
C TYR A 262 -17.25 -19.50 10.76
N TRP A 263 -18.51 -19.09 10.75
CA TRP A 263 -18.98 -17.89 11.46
C TRP A 263 -19.02 -18.11 12.99
N PRO A 264 -18.60 -17.13 13.81
CA PRO A 264 -18.13 -15.79 13.48
C PRO A 264 -16.68 -15.72 13.00
N ALA A 265 -16.31 -14.65 12.28
CA ALA A 265 -14.93 -14.36 11.94
C ALA A 265 -14.06 -14.27 13.21
N ASP A 266 -12.91 -14.94 13.19
CA ASP A 266 -11.89 -14.81 14.22
C ASP A 266 -11.15 -13.47 14.07
N ILE A 267 -10.86 -13.02 12.85
CA ILE A 267 -10.22 -11.72 12.58
C ILE A 267 -10.79 -11.06 11.30
N HIS A 268 -11.20 -9.80 11.39
CA HIS A 268 -11.32 -8.91 10.22
C HIS A 268 -10.06 -8.05 10.11
N VAL A 269 -9.33 -8.14 9.00
CA VAL A 269 -8.16 -7.29 8.72
C VAL A 269 -8.61 -6.15 7.82
N ILE A 270 -8.44 -4.92 8.30
CA ILE A 270 -8.90 -3.71 7.61
C ILE A 270 -7.91 -2.55 7.75
N GLY A 271 -7.94 -1.63 6.79
CA GLY A 271 -7.30 -0.33 6.96
C GLY A 271 -8.06 0.61 7.92
N LYS A 272 -7.33 1.50 8.61
CA LYS A 272 -7.91 2.49 9.55
C LYS A 272 -9.03 3.37 8.97
N GLY A 273 -9.02 3.59 7.65
CA GLY A 273 -10.02 4.42 6.97
C GLY A 273 -11.46 3.90 7.04
N ILE A 274 -11.65 2.61 7.33
CA ILE A 274 -12.97 1.98 7.39
C ILE A 274 -13.30 1.42 8.79
N LEU A 275 -12.56 1.87 9.81
CA LEU A 275 -12.69 1.39 11.19
C LEU A 275 -14.11 1.50 11.75
N ARG A 276 -14.74 2.67 11.64
CA ARG A 276 -16.09 2.89 12.17
C ARG A 276 -17.12 1.91 11.59
N PHE A 277 -16.98 1.57 10.30
CA PHE A 277 -17.87 0.61 9.65
C PHE A 277 -17.77 -0.79 10.24
N HIS A 278 -16.57 -1.22 10.60
CA HIS A 278 -16.35 -2.57 11.11
C HIS A 278 -16.53 -2.70 12.62
N ALA A 279 -16.26 -1.64 13.37
CA ALA A 279 -16.31 -1.65 14.83
C ALA A 279 -17.63 -1.12 15.42
N VAL A 280 -18.43 -0.39 14.65
CA VAL A 280 -19.69 0.22 15.12
C VAL A 280 -20.88 -0.24 14.30
N TYR A 281 -20.89 0.05 12.99
CA TYR A 281 -22.07 -0.25 12.16
C TYR A 281 -22.25 -1.76 11.95
N TRP A 282 -21.17 -2.47 11.62
CA TRP A 282 -21.24 -3.91 11.39
C TRP A 282 -21.72 -4.70 12.61
N PRO A 283 -21.16 -4.50 13.82
CA PRO A 283 -21.66 -5.21 15.00
C PRO A 283 -23.10 -4.83 15.35
N ALA A 284 -23.53 -3.58 15.13
CA ALA A 284 -24.93 -3.20 15.35
C ALA A 284 -25.88 -3.92 14.39
N ILE A 285 -25.53 -3.99 13.10
CA ILE A 285 -26.30 -4.73 12.09
C ILE A 285 -26.39 -6.22 12.48
N LEU A 286 -25.28 -6.82 12.90
CA LEU A 286 -25.26 -8.22 13.38
C LEU A 286 -26.14 -8.42 14.62
N LEU A 287 -26.07 -7.52 15.61
CA LEU A 287 -26.91 -7.57 16.80
C LEU A 287 -28.39 -7.48 16.46
N SER A 288 -28.76 -6.57 15.56
CA SER A 288 -30.13 -6.44 15.03
C SER A 288 -30.61 -7.72 14.34
N ALA A 289 -29.75 -8.33 13.53
CA ALA A 289 -30.05 -9.60 12.86
C ALA A 289 -29.99 -10.84 13.79
N GLY A 290 -29.60 -10.68 15.06
CA GLY A 290 -29.43 -11.79 16.00
C GLY A 290 -28.24 -12.72 15.69
N LEU A 291 -27.23 -12.21 14.98
CA LEU A 291 -26.04 -12.95 14.58
C LEU A 291 -24.88 -12.76 15.57
N LYS A 292 -23.99 -13.76 15.63
CA LYS A 292 -22.75 -13.68 16.43
C LYS A 292 -21.82 -12.60 15.87
N LEU A 293 -21.10 -11.94 16.77
CA LEU A 293 -20.12 -10.91 16.43
C LEU A 293 -18.76 -11.51 16.02
N PRO A 294 -17.99 -10.82 15.16
CA PRO A 294 -16.58 -11.15 14.97
C PRO A 294 -15.81 -11.01 16.28
N LYS A 295 -14.72 -11.77 16.43
CA LYS A 295 -13.93 -11.77 17.67
C LYS A 295 -12.90 -10.65 17.72
N THR A 296 -12.30 -10.31 16.60
CA THR A 296 -11.21 -9.31 16.53
C THR A 296 -11.28 -8.50 15.25
N ILE A 297 -11.05 -7.20 15.38
CA ILE A 297 -10.83 -6.26 14.28
C ILE A 297 -9.36 -5.84 14.33
N PHE A 298 -8.59 -6.29 13.36
CA PHE A 298 -7.20 -5.90 13.16
C PHE A 298 -7.17 -4.69 12.23
N VAL A 299 -6.58 -3.59 12.69
CA VAL A 299 -6.59 -2.30 11.99
C VAL A 299 -5.16 -1.88 11.69
N HIS A 300 -4.80 -1.86 10.40
CA HIS A 300 -3.50 -1.38 9.95
C HIS A 300 -3.53 0.09 9.51
N GLY A 301 -2.35 0.71 9.44
CA GLY A 301 -2.17 2.07 8.97
C GLY A 301 -2.20 2.20 7.44
N TYR A 302 -1.99 3.42 6.98
CA TYR A 302 -1.79 3.73 5.57
C TYR A 302 -0.33 3.58 5.17
N ILE A 303 -0.13 3.32 3.88
CA ILE A 303 1.19 3.28 3.27
C ILE A 303 1.42 4.54 2.44
N THR A 304 2.56 5.20 2.67
CA THR A 304 3.09 6.26 1.81
C THR A 304 4.17 5.69 0.89
N VAL A 305 4.53 6.43 -0.15
CA VAL A 305 5.63 6.10 -1.05
C VAL A 305 6.59 7.27 -1.06
N GLU A 306 7.83 7.03 -0.62
CA GLU A 306 8.89 8.04 -0.50
C GLU A 306 8.42 9.32 0.23
N GLY A 307 7.74 9.13 1.36
CA GLY A 307 7.20 10.18 2.22
C GLY A 307 5.92 10.86 1.72
N ASN A 308 5.37 10.43 0.57
CA ASN A 308 4.21 11.06 -0.06
C ASN A 308 2.98 10.13 -0.02
N LYS A 309 1.79 10.72 0.23
CA LYS A 309 0.52 9.99 0.08
C LYS A 309 0.37 9.55 -1.38
N MET A 310 0.03 8.28 -1.61
CA MET A 310 -0.25 7.79 -2.96
C MET A 310 -1.48 8.49 -3.54
N SER A 311 -1.35 9.07 -4.72
CA SER A 311 -2.50 9.60 -5.45
C SER A 311 -2.29 9.60 -6.96
N LYS A 312 -3.40 9.45 -7.71
CA LYS A 312 -3.38 9.51 -9.18
C LYS A 312 -2.89 10.87 -9.70
N SER A 313 -3.18 11.95 -8.98
CA SER A 313 -2.79 13.31 -9.37
C SER A 313 -1.30 13.60 -9.16
N ILE A 314 -0.68 12.99 -8.14
CA ILE A 314 0.78 13.11 -7.89
C ILE A 314 1.56 12.14 -8.79
N GLY A 315 0.92 11.08 -9.30
CA GLY A 315 1.55 10.09 -10.18
C GLY A 315 2.50 9.12 -9.47
N ASN A 316 2.45 9.07 -8.13
CA ASN A 316 3.28 8.20 -7.28
C ASN A 316 2.58 6.89 -6.88
N ILE A 317 1.54 6.47 -7.60
CA ILE A 317 0.90 5.17 -7.35
C ILE A 317 1.86 4.09 -7.84
N VAL A 318 2.26 3.21 -6.94
CA VAL A 318 3.13 2.10 -7.26
C VAL A 318 2.29 0.85 -7.53
N ASP A 319 2.46 0.32 -8.73
CA ASP A 319 1.79 -0.90 -9.20
C ASP A 319 2.49 -2.14 -8.59
N PRO A 320 1.78 -2.95 -7.78
CA PRO A 320 2.36 -4.16 -7.20
C PRO A 320 2.79 -5.18 -8.26
N PHE A 321 2.16 -5.23 -9.43
CA PHE A 321 2.53 -6.17 -10.50
C PHE A 321 3.96 -5.92 -11.00
N VAL A 322 4.32 -4.64 -11.20
CA VAL A 322 5.66 -4.23 -11.63
C VAL A 322 6.71 -4.64 -10.61
N LEU A 323 6.43 -4.46 -9.31
CA LEU A 323 7.34 -4.85 -8.24
C LEU A 323 7.50 -6.38 -8.14
N ILE A 324 6.42 -7.15 -8.31
CA ILE A 324 6.46 -8.61 -8.32
C ILE A 324 7.31 -9.10 -9.50
N GLU A 325 7.13 -8.52 -10.69
CA GLU A 325 7.91 -8.87 -11.87
C GLU A 325 9.40 -8.55 -11.69
N LYS A 326 9.72 -7.35 -11.19
CA LYS A 326 11.10 -6.86 -11.03
C LYS A 326 11.86 -7.60 -9.92
N TYR A 327 11.21 -7.87 -8.79
CA TYR A 327 11.88 -8.31 -7.56
C TYR A 327 11.45 -9.68 -7.04
N GLY A 328 10.35 -10.21 -7.54
CA GLY A 328 9.74 -11.44 -7.04
C GLY A 328 8.85 -11.20 -5.82
N VAL A 329 7.82 -12.04 -5.72
CA VAL A 329 6.77 -11.94 -4.70
C VAL A 329 7.30 -11.98 -3.26
N ASP A 330 8.23 -12.88 -2.94
CA ASP A 330 8.72 -13.03 -1.56
C ASP A 330 9.54 -11.81 -1.10
N SER A 331 10.31 -11.19 -2.00
CA SER A 331 11.08 -9.98 -1.67
C SER A 331 10.15 -8.78 -1.42
N LEU A 332 9.06 -8.66 -2.20
CA LEU A 332 8.03 -7.65 -1.96
C LEU A 332 7.27 -7.90 -0.65
N ARG A 333 6.81 -9.14 -0.42
CA ARG A 333 6.14 -9.52 0.84
C ARG A 333 7.01 -9.26 2.05
N TYR A 334 8.28 -9.64 1.97
CA TYR A 334 9.26 -9.38 3.02
C TYR A 334 9.41 -7.89 3.30
N CYS A 335 9.58 -7.06 2.27
CA CYS A 335 9.70 -5.62 2.44
C CYS A 335 8.45 -5.05 3.12
N LEU A 336 7.25 -5.44 2.68
CA LEU A 336 6.00 -4.94 3.25
C LEU A 336 5.83 -5.33 4.72
N LEU A 337 6.19 -6.56 5.09
CA LEU A 337 6.04 -7.05 6.45
C LEU A 337 7.17 -6.62 7.40
N SER A 338 8.37 -6.32 6.88
CA SER A 338 9.54 -5.97 7.70
C SER A 338 9.77 -4.47 7.83
N GLU A 339 9.29 -3.66 6.89
CA GLU A 339 9.46 -2.20 6.90
C GLU A 339 8.23 -1.47 7.45
N ILE A 340 7.03 -1.82 6.97
CA ILE A 340 5.79 -1.16 7.38
C ILE A 340 5.43 -1.63 8.79
N PRO A 341 5.19 -0.72 9.76
CA PRO A 341 4.66 -1.08 11.07
C PRO A 341 3.36 -1.88 10.94
N THR A 342 3.19 -2.89 11.78
CA THR A 342 2.02 -3.79 11.73
C THR A 342 0.69 -3.03 11.80
N PHE A 343 0.61 -2.01 12.67
CA PHE A 343 -0.63 -1.29 13.00
C PHE A 343 -0.63 0.19 12.63
N ASP A 344 0.54 0.77 12.41
CA ASP A 344 0.71 2.21 12.18
C ASP A 344 0.99 2.52 10.71
N ASP A 345 1.00 3.81 10.38
CA ASP A 345 1.36 4.24 9.03
C ASP A 345 2.84 3.92 8.76
N GLY A 346 3.17 3.57 7.52
CA GLY A 346 4.54 3.28 7.11
C GLY A 346 4.84 3.79 5.71
N ASP A 347 6.12 3.91 5.41
CA ASP A 347 6.59 4.36 4.11
C ASP A 347 7.22 3.20 3.32
N PHE A 348 6.91 3.16 2.03
CA PHE A 348 7.54 2.25 1.10
C PHE A 348 8.60 2.97 0.26
N SER A 349 9.75 2.32 0.12
CA SER A 349 10.82 2.75 -0.76
C SER A 349 11.39 1.54 -1.51
N GLU A 350 11.44 1.65 -2.85
CA GLU A 350 12.05 0.64 -3.71
C GLU A 350 13.54 0.45 -3.37
N ARG A 351 14.24 1.54 -3.01
CA ARG A 351 15.63 1.47 -2.53
C ARG A 351 15.75 0.58 -1.29
N VAL A 352 14.85 0.75 -0.31
CA VAL A 352 14.84 -0.05 0.92
C VAL A 352 14.52 -1.51 0.61
N LEU A 353 13.59 -1.79 -0.32
CA LEU A 353 13.32 -3.14 -0.80
C LEU A 353 14.58 -3.82 -1.34
N ILE A 354 15.32 -3.15 -2.23
CA ILE A 354 16.57 -3.67 -2.82
C ILE A 354 17.61 -3.93 -1.73
N GLU A 355 17.77 -2.98 -0.80
CA GLU A 355 18.72 -3.08 0.30
C GLU A 355 18.40 -4.27 1.20
N LYS A 356 17.16 -4.38 1.68
CA LYS A 356 16.68 -5.49 2.50
C LYS A 356 16.78 -6.84 1.82
N ASN A 357 16.44 -6.93 0.53
CA ASN A 357 16.63 -8.17 -0.22
C ASN A 357 18.10 -8.61 -0.21
N ASN A 358 19.02 -7.69 -0.44
CA ASN A 358 20.43 -8.02 -0.55
C ASN A 358 21.10 -8.28 0.81
N SER A 359 20.86 -7.44 1.80
CA SER A 359 21.52 -7.51 3.11
C SER A 359 20.87 -8.51 4.06
N GLU A 360 19.57 -8.77 3.90
CA GLU A 360 18.81 -9.63 4.80
C GLU A 360 18.40 -10.95 4.13
N LEU A 361 17.77 -10.92 2.95
CA LEU A 361 17.34 -12.18 2.32
C LEU A 361 18.51 -12.97 1.73
N VAL A 362 19.34 -12.32 0.92
CA VAL A 362 20.50 -12.95 0.27
C VAL A 362 21.61 -13.23 1.29
N ALA A 363 22.06 -12.22 2.04
CA ALA A 363 23.24 -12.33 2.88
C ALA A 363 23.02 -13.07 4.22
N ASN A 364 21.77 -13.21 4.70
CA ASN A 364 21.47 -13.94 5.93
C ASN A 364 20.82 -15.30 5.64
N ILE A 365 19.51 -15.37 5.35
CA ILE A 365 18.80 -16.65 5.16
C ILE A 365 19.36 -17.40 3.95
N GLY A 366 19.46 -16.73 2.80
CA GLY A 366 19.97 -17.31 1.56
C GLY A 366 21.37 -17.89 1.73
N ASN A 367 22.27 -17.13 2.35
CA ASN A 367 23.64 -17.54 2.64
C ASN A 367 23.71 -18.75 3.59
N LEU A 368 22.93 -18.77 4.67
CA LEU A 368 22.91 -19.87 5.63
C LEU A 368 22.48 -21.19 4.97
N VAL A 369 21.35 -21.14 4.26
CA VAL A 369 20.79 -22.29 3.56
C VAL A 369 21.81 -22.82 2.56
N ASN A 370 22.34 -21.94 1.71
CA ASN A 370 23.30 -22.29 0.67
C ASN A 370 24.58 -22.92 1.24
N ARG A 371 25.19 -22.30 2.27
CA ARG A 371 26.39 -22.85 2.91
C ARG A 371 26.11 -24.21 3.52
N THR A 372 24.99 -24.38 4.22
CA THR A 372 24.65 -25.65 4.87
C THR A 372 24.50 -26.77 3.83
N ILE A 373 23.69 -26.57 2.78
CA ILE A 373 23.47 -27.59 1.76
C ILE A 373 24.72 -27.92 0.95
N LEU A 374 25.53 -26.91 0.58
CA LEU A 374 26.74 -27.15 -0.21
C LEU A 374 27.80 -27.90 0.58
N PHE A 375 27.95 -27.61 1.88
CA PHE A 375 28.90 -28.34 2.73
C PHE A 375 28.50 -29.81 2.90
N ILE A 376 27.20 -30.09 3.08
CA ILE A 376 26.72 -31.48 3.18
C ILE A 376 26.88 -32.20 1.84
N THR A 377 26.50 -31.55 0.73
CA THR A 377 26.63 -32.10 -0.62
C THR A 377 28.08 -32.47 -0.95
N LYS A 378 29.04 -31.58 -0.67
CA LYS A 378 30.44 -31.75 -1.04
C LYS A 378 31.20 -32.75 -0.16
N ASN A 379 30.86 -32.83 1.13
CA ASN A 379 31.69 -33.56 2.10
C ASN A 379 31.01 -34.80 2.70
N PHE A 380 29.71 -34.96 2.50
CA PHE A 380 28.91 -36.01 3.14
C PHE A 380 27.93 -36.70 2.17
N ASN A 381 28.24 -36.73 0.87
CA ASN A 381 27.45 -37.43 -0.16
C ASN A 381 25.95 -37.05 -0.15
N SER A 382 25.63 -35.79 0.14
CA SER A 382 24.25 -35.31 0.29
C SER A 382 23.43 -36.04 1.35
N GLU A 383 24.09 -36.58 2.37
CA GLU A 383 23.45 -37.17 3.56
C GLU A 383 23.75 -36.32 4.78
N VAL A 384 22.72 -36.02 5.57
CA VAL A 384 22.87 -35.27 6.81
C VAL A 384 23.81 -36.04 7.75
N PRO A 385 24.94 -35.45 8.20
CA PRO A 385 25.91 -36.16 9.01
C PRO A 385 25.39 -36.43 10.42
N ALA A 386 26.02 -37.38 11.13
CA ALA A 386 25.76 -37.61 12.54
C ALA A 386 26.29 -36.45 13.39
N GLY A 387 25.54 -36.05 14.42
CA GLY A 387 25.96 -35.01 15.35
C GLY A 387 26.07 -35.50 16.79
N LYS A 388 27.26 -35.38 17.37
CA LYS A 388 27.52 -35.56 18.81
C LYS A 388 27.62 -34.18 19.46
N LEU A 389 26.55 -33.75 20.11
CA LEU A 389 26.45 -32.41 20.71
C LEU A 389 27.40 -32.26 21.89
N ASN A 390 28.14 -31.15 21.93
CA ASN A 390 28.84 -30.70 23.13
C ASN A 390 27.96 -29.71 23.92
N ASP A 391 28.47 -29.17 25.03
CA ASP A 391 27.69 -28.26 25.87
C ASP A 391 27.42 -26.90 25.20
N ALA A 392 28.36 -26.39 24.39
CA ALA A 392 28.14 -25.17 23.61
C ALA A 392 27.00 -25.33 22.58
N ASP A 393 26.89 -26.51 21.94
CA ASP A 393 25.80 -26.82 21.01
C ASP A 393 24.45 -26.85 21.73
N LYS A 394 24.39 -27.44 22.92
CA LYS A 394 23.17 -27.50 23.73
C LYS A 394 22.75 -26.09 24.16
N VAL A 395 23.69 -25.25 24.61
CA VAL A 395 23.41 -23.85 24.96
C VAL A 395 22.83 -23.10 23.77
N PHE A 396 23.46 -23.20 22.59
CA PHE A 396 22.95 -22.58 21.37
C PHE A 396 21.53 -23.05 21.01
N ILE A 397 21.26 -24.35 21.09
CA ILE A 397 19.93 -24.91 20.81
C ILE A 397 18.88 -24.37 21.79
N GLU A 398 19.21 -24.28 23.08
CA GLU A 398 18.30 -23.73 24.09
C GLU A 398 18.03 -22.23 23.89
N GLU A 399 19.03 -21.46 23.47
CA GLU A 399 18.85 -20.05 23.09
C GLU A 399 17.92 -19.89 21.88
N GLN A 400 18.09 -20.74 20.85
CA GLN A 400 17.21 -20.74 19.68
C GLN A 400 15.78 -21.17 20.02
N LYS A 401 15.58 -22.07 20.99
CA LYS A 401 14.24 -22.39 21.52
C LYS A 401 13.59 -21.20 22.21
N LYS A 402 14.33 -20.44 23.02
CA LYS A 402 13.83 -19.19 23.63
C LYS A 402 13.43 -18.18 22.56
N GLN A 403 14.25 -18.03 21.52
CA GLN A 403 13.93 -17.15 20.39
C GLN A 403 12.67 -17.62 19.64
N SER A 404 12.51 -18.93 19.40
CA SER A 404 11.30 -19.51 18.80
C SER A 404 10.04 -19.23 19.62
N LYS A 405 10.14 -19.28 20.96
CA LYS A 405 9.05 -18.90 21.86
C LYS A 405 8.68 -17.43 21.70
N LYS A 406 9.68 -16.52 21.68
CA LYS A 406 9.44 -15.10 21.43
C LYS A 406 8.72 -14.84 20.10
N ILE A 407 9.12 -15.53 19.02
CA ILE A 407 8.44 -15.44 17.71
C ILE A 407 6.98 -15.90 17.82
N THR A 408 6.75 -17.00 18.55
CA THR A 408 5.40 -17.55 18.79
C THR A 408 4.51 -16.56 19.54
N ASP A 409 5.03 -15.93 20.59
CA ASP A 409 4.29 -14.94 21.39
C ASP A 409 3.90 -13.72 20.53
N LEU A 410 4.84 -13.19 19.73
CA LEU A 410 4.59 -12.08 18.81
C LEU A 410 3.53 -12.42 17.74
N LEU A 411 3.58 -13.61 17.16
CA LEU A 411 2.58 -14.07 16.19
C LEU A 411 1.20 -14.30 16.81
N ASN A 412 1.13 -14.77 18.06
CA ASN A 412 -0.13 -14.89 18.79
C ASN A 412 -0.78 -13.53 19.07
N GLU A 413 0.04 -12.48 19.20
CA GLU A 413 -0.41 -11.08 19.30
C GLU A 413 -0.63 -10.40 17.94
N ASN A 414 -0.42 -11.11 16.82
CA ASN A 414 -0.44 -10.60 15.45
C ASN A 414 0.59 -9.47 15.18
N LYS A 415 1.68 -9.39 15.95
CA LYS A 415 2.79 -8.43 15.74
C LYS A 415 3.73 -8.94 14.64
N LEU A 416 3.28 -8.83 13.38
CA LEU A 416 3.89 -9.48 12.22
C LEU A 416 5.31 -8.98 11.94
N LYS A 417 5.54 -7.66 11.99
CA LYS A 417 6.86 -7.06 11.74
C LYS A 417 7.87 -7.54 12.76
N GLU A 418 7.54 -7.42 14.03
CA GLU A 418 8.41 -7.79 15.16
C GLU A 418 8.69 -9.29 15.17
N ALA A 419 7.70 -10.12 14.81
CA ALA A 419 7.90 -11.54 14.62
C ALA A 419 8.90 -11.83 13.49
N LEU A 420 8.77 -11.15 12.35
CA LEU A 420 9.69 -11.31 11.22
C LEU A 420 11.11 -10.83 11.58
N ASP A 421 11.26 -9.70 12.26
CA ASP A 421 12.54 -9.21 12.77
C ASP A 421 13.22 -10.25 13.69
N ALA A 422 12.42 -10.91 14.55
CA ALA A 422 12.89 -11.98 15.42
C ALA A 422 13.27 -13.28 14.67
N VAL A 423 12.59 -13.60 13.56
CA VAL A 423 12.97 -14.70 12.65
C VAL A 423 14.30 -14.40 11.96
N MET A 424 14.52 -13.15 11.53
CA MET A 424 15.81 -12.75 10.94
C MET A 424 16.95 -12.87 11.95
N GLU A 425 16.69 -12.53 13.22
CA GLU A 425 17.65 -12.72 14.32
C GLU A 425 17.96 -14.20 14.56
N PHE A 426 16.95 -15.07 14.55
CA PHE A 426 17.15 -16.52 14.64
C PHE A 426 18.10 -17.03 13.54
N SER A 427 17.96 -16.54 12.31
CA SER A 427 18.86 -16.87 11.20
C SER A 427 20.26 -16.24 11.37
N ARG A 428 20.37 -15.03 11.92
CA ARG A 428 21.67 -14.40 12.22
C ARG A 428 22.45 -15.21 13.25
N ASN A 429 21.79 -15.70 14.30
CA ASN A 429 22.39 -16.56 15.32
C ASN A 429 22.92 -17.87 14.71
N ALA A 430 22.15 -18.49 13.80
CA ALA A 430 22.60 -19.69 13.09
C ALA A 430 23.78 -19.41 12.15
N ASN A 431 23.80 -18.27 11.45
CA ASN A 431 24.98 -17.83 10.68
C ASN A 431 26.20 -17.64 11.58
N LYS A 432 26.03 -17.01 12.74
CA LYS A 432 27.12 -16.80 13.72
C LYS A 432 27.67 -18.15 14.21
N TYR A 433 26.79 -19.09 14.57
CA TYR A 433 27.18 -20.45 14.95
C TYR A 433 27.96 -21.16 13.84
N PHE A 434 27.56 -21.00 12.56
CA PHE A 434 28.36 -21.49 11.43
C PHE A 434 29.76 -20.86 11.41
N GLN A 435 29.88 -19.54 11.58
CA GLN A 435 31.16 -18.84 11.51
C GLN A 435 32.10 -19.21 12.66
N ASP A 436 31.61 -19.15 13.90
CA ASP A 436 32.39 -19.41 15.11
C ASP A 436 32.99 -20.83 15.10
N ASN A 437 32.28 -21.79 14.52
CA ASN A 437 32.72 -23.18 14.45
C ASN A 437 33.53 -23.54 13.20
N ALA A 438 33.65 -22.59 12.26
CA ALA A 438 34.46 -22.70 11.05
C ALA A 438 34.46 -24.10 10.39
N PRO A 439 33.31 -24.64 9.93
CA PRO A 439 33.22 -25.99 9.36
C PRO A 439 34.12 -26.20 8.13
N TRP A 440 34.51 -25.13 7.43
CA TRP A 440 35.49 -25.18 6.34
C TRP A 440 36.93 -25.51 6.77
N LYS A 441 37.28 -25.23 8.03
CA LYS A 441 38.55 -25.65 8.63
C LYS A 441 38.38 -27.01 9.31
N SER A 442 37.37 -27.14 10.17
CA SER A 442 37.17 -28.37 10.95
C SER A 442 36.86 -29.58 10.08
N ILE A 443 36.33 -29.44 8.86
CA ILE A 443 36.17 -30.61 7.98
C ILE A 443 37.49 -31.33 7.66
N LYS A 444 38.63 -30.62 7.72
CA LYS A 444 39.97 -31.19 7.52
C LYS A 444 40.64 -31.60 8.83
N GLU A 445 40.46 -30.78 9.86
CA GLU A 445 41.19 -30.90 11.13
C GLU A 445 40.45 -31.75 12.19
N ASN A 446 39.12 -31.65 12.22
CA ASN A 446 38.24 -32.37 13.14
C ASN A 446 36.88 -32.66 12.46
N PRO A 447 36.81 -33.70 11.59
CA PRO A 447 35.62 -34.01 10.81
C PRO A 447 34.37 -34.28 11.67
N GLU A 448 34.53 -34.83 12.88
CA GLU A 448 33.43 -35.03 13.81
C GLU A 448 32.80 -33.70 14.24
N ARG A 449 33.61 -32.67 14.51
CA ARG A 449 33.08 -31.34 14.84
C ARG A 449 32.29 -30.74 13.68
N ALA A 450 32.83 -30.81 12.47
CA ALA A 450 32.12 -30.32 11.28
C ALA A 450 30.80 -31.06 11.06
N SER A 451 30.78 -32.38 11.32
CA SER A 451 29.58 -33.23 11.25
C SER A 451 28.50 -32.75 12.23
N THR A 452 28.85 -32.53 13.51
CA THR A 452 27.91 -32.00 14.51
C THR A 452 27.36 -30.62 14.12
N VAL A 453 28.23 -29.71 13.67
CA VAL A 453 27.83 -28.34 13.30
C VAL A 453 26.82 -28.36 12.15
N LEU A 454 27.07 -29.16 11.10
CA LEU A 454 26.18 -29.27 9.95
C LEU A 454 24.87 -30.00 10.30
N TYR A 455 24.90 -30.97 11.22
CA TYR A 455 23.70 -31.61 11.76
C TYR A 455 22.79 -30.61 12.48
N VAL A 456 23.36 -29.78 13.36
CA VAL A 456 22.62 -28.73 14.08
C VAL A 456 22.05 -27.73 13.08
N LEU A 457 22.87 -27.21 12.18
CA LEU A 457 22.47 -26.21 11.19
C LEU A 457 21.39 -26.71 10.23
N THR A 458 21.41 -27.98 9.86
CA THR A 458 20.33 -28.58 9.05
C THR A 458 18.98 -28.47 9.75
N ASN A 459 18.96 -28.74 11.06
CA ASN A 459 17.74 -28.61 11.86
C ASN A 459 17.33 -27.14 12.05
N GLN A 460 18.29 -26.21 12.17
CA GLN A 460 18.00 -24.77 12.18
C GLN A 460 17.43 -24.28 10.84
N VAL A 461 17.93 -24.78 9.71
CA VAL A 461 17.38 -24.49 8.38
C VAL A 461 15.94 -25.02 8.24
N LYS A 462 15.66 -26.21 8.78
CA LYS A 462 14.29 -26.74 8.88
C LYS A 462 13.39 -25.82 9.72
N ASP A 463 13.86 -25.35 10.88
CA ASP A 463 13.11 -24.41 11.73
C ASP A 463 12.81 -23.10 10.98
N ILE A 464 13.81 -22.52 10.31
CA ILE A 464 13.66 -21.30 9.49
C ILE A 464 12.65 -21.52 8.37
N ALA A 465 12.69 -22.67 7.69
CA ALA A 465 11.73 -22.98 6.63
C ALA A 465 10.29 -22.95 7.14
N ILE A 466 10.02 -23.48 8.33
CA ILE A 466 8.69 -23.42 8.98
C ILE A 466 8.35 -21.97 9.33
N MET A 467 9.27 -21.26 10.00
CA MET A 467 9.06 -19.89 10.50
C MET A 467 8.80 -18.87 9.41
N ILE A 468 9.47 -18.98 8.24
CA ILE A 468 9.32 -18.00 7.17
C ILE A 468 8.12 -18.30 6.27
N TRP A 469 7.52 -19.49 6.31
CA TRP A 469 6.41 -19.86 5.42
C TRP A 469 5.21 -18.89 5.44
N PRO A 470 4.83 -18.29 6.60
CA PRO A 470 3.81 -17.25 6.63
C PRO A 470 4.19 -15.98 5.85
N PHE A 471 5.47 -15.63 5.84
CA PHE A 471 5.96 -14.36 5.30
C PHE A 471 6.44 -14.49 3.85
N MET A 472 7.21 -15.54 3.55
CA MET A 472 7.87 -15.84 2.28
C MET A 472 7.61 -17.30 1.89
N PRO A 473 6.39 -17.62 1.43
CA PRO A 473 5.97 -18.99 1.19
C PRO A 473 6.80 -19.70 0.10
N ASN A 474 7.24 -18.99 -0.94
CA ASN A 474 7.97 -19.63 -2.05
C ASN A 474 9.38 -20.03 -1.62
N ALA A 475 10.09 -19.17 -0.88
CA ALA A 475 11.42 -19.42 -0.35
C ALA A 475 11.38 -20.55 0.68
N SER A 476 10.36 -20.58 1.54
CA SER A 476 10.12 -21.71 2.44
C SER A 476 9.99 -23.02 1.67
N GLU A 477 9.10 -23.10 0.68
CA GLU A 477 8.88 -24.33 -0.10
C GLU A 477 10.13 -24.76 -0.88
N LYS A 478 10.93 -23.81 -1.37
CA LYS A 478 12.25 -24.10 -1.94
C LYS A 478 13.18 -24.73 -0.92
N ILE A 479 13.23 -24.24 0.33
CA ILE A 479 14.04 -24.87 1.39
C ILE A 479 13.53 -26.29 1.68
N PHE A 480 12.20 -26.47 1.82
CA PHE A 480 11.60 -27.79 2.03
C PHE A 480 11.97 -28.78 0.93
N LYS A 481 12.01 -28.33 -0.34
CA LYS A 481 12.44 -29.14 -1.48
C LYS A 481 13.95 -29.43 -1.44
N GLN A 482 14.79 -28.42 -1.26
CA GLN A 482 16.25 -28.54 -1.24
C GLN A 482 16.75 -29.46 -0.12
N PHE A 483 16.11 -29.45 1.05
CA PHE A 483 16.46 -30.31 2.18
C PHE A 483 15.61 -31.59 2.25
N ASN A 484 14.76 -31.85 1.25
CA ASN A 484 13.89 -33.02 1.16
C ASN A 484 13.02 -33.24 2.42
N LEU A 485 12.56 -32.14 3.02
CA LEU A 485 11.84 -32.13 4.29
C LEU A 485 10.36 -32.54 4.16
N ASN A 486 9.81 -32.49 2.94
CA ASN A 486 8.43 -32.90 2.65
C ASN A 486 8.14 -34.35 3.07
N ASN A 487 9.15 -35.22 3.06
CA ASN A 487 9.01 -36.63 3.44
C ASN A 487 8.99 -36.85 4.95
N LEU A 488 9.37 -35.85 5.76
CA LEU A 488 9.54 -35.99 7.20
C LEU A 488 8.30 -35.55 8.02
N LYS A 489 7.24 -35.06 7.36
CA LYS A 489 6.05 -34.48 8.03
C LYS A 489 6.37 -33.37 9.04
N VAL A 490 7.46 -32.61 8.83
CA VAL A 490 7.95 -31.52 9.70
C VAL A 490 7.44 -30.14 9.27
N LYS A 491 6.14 -30.02 8.97
CA LYS A 491 5.50 -28.81 8.45
C LYS A 491 4.55 -28.15 9.46
N LYS A 492 4.67 -28.46 10.74
CA LYS A 492 3.86 -27.84 11.80
C LYS A 492 4.71 -26.91 12.64
N TRP A 493 4.06 -25.90 13.22
CA TRP A 493 4.73 -24.99 14.15
C TRP A 493 5.35 -25.73 15.35
N SER A 494 4.71 -26.81 15.80
CA SER A 494 5.19 -27.66 16.90
C SER A 494 6.49 -28.42 16.59
N ASP A 495 6.92 -28.47 15.33
CA ASP A 495 8.14 -29.18 14.95
C ASP A 495 9.41 -28.30 15.09
N ILE A 496 9.24 -27.02 15.46
CA ILE A 496 10.31 -26.04 15.65
C ILE A 496 11.12 -26.38 16.92
N GLY A 497 12.46 -26.30 16.81
CA GLY A 497 13.37 -26.54 17.94
C GLY A 497 13.69 -28.02 18.20
N GLU A 498 12.99 -28.93 17.51
CA GLU A 498 13.27 -30.36 17.53
C GLU A 498 14.36 -30.75 16.53
N LEU A 499 15.29 -31.62 16.94
CA LEU A 499 16.31 -32.19 16.05
C LEU A 499 15.71 -33.37 15.26
N SER A 500 14.71 -33.07 14.43
CA SER A 500 13.88 -34.04 13.70
C SER A 500 14.47 -34.49 12.37
N VAL A 501 15.37 -33.71 11.76
CA VAL A 501 16.15 -34.16 10.60
C VAL A 501 17.31 -35.02 11.10
N LYS A 502 17.15 -36.34 10.97
CA LYS A 502 18.10 -37.34 11.49
C LYS A 502 19.30 -37.51 10.57
N ALA A 503 20.39 -38.04 11.13
CA ALA A 503 21.55 -38.47 10.38
C ALA A 503 21.18 -39.50 9.30
N GLY A 504 21.86 -39.46 8.16
CA GLY A 504 21.57 -40.30 6.99
C GLY A 504 20.37 -39.82 6.16
N HIS A 505 19.65 -38.76 6.57
CA HIS A 505 18.61 -38.17 5.75
C HIS A 505 19.21 -37.60 4.45
N LYS A 506 18.68 -38.00 3.29
CA LYS A 506 19.15 -37.53 1.99
C LYS A 506 18.55 -36.16 1.66
N ILE A 507 19.42 -35.17 1.46
CA ILE A 507 19.02 -33.85 0.99
C ILE A 507 18.97 -33.80 -0.55
N GLY A 508 18.26 -32.82 -1.07
CA GLY A 508 18.13 -32.57 -2.51
C GLY A 508 19.28 -31.73 -3.07
N ALA A 509 19.05 -31.19 -4.27
CA ALA A 509 20.02 -30.35 -4.95
C ALA A 509 19.95 -28.88 -4.47
N PRO A 510 21.09 -28.18 -4.36
CA PRO A 510 21.13 -26.77 -4.02
C PRO A 510 20.47 -25.91 -5.11
N GLU A 511 19.71 -24.90 -4.69
CA GLU A 511 19.06 -23.89 -5.55
C GLU A 511 19.20 -22.50 -4.91
N ILE A 512 19.35 -21.45 -5.75
CA ILE A 512 19.35 -20.07 -5.28
C ILE A 512 17.97 -19.69 -4.75
N LEU A 513 17.90 -19.29 -3.47
CA LEU A 513 16.66 -18.83 -2.84
C LEU A 513 16.27 -17.42 -3.29
N PHE A 514 17.20 -16.49 -3.15
CA PHE A 514 17.03 -15.07 -3.46
C PHE A 514 18.14 -14.63 -4.40
N LYS A 515 17.79 -13.87 -5.44
CA LYS A 515 18.77 -13.27 -6.32
C LYS A 515 19.21 -11.94 -5.74
N LYS A 516 20.51 -11.65 -5.79
CA LYS A 516 21.01 -10.31 -5.50
C LYS A 516 20.44 -9.37 -6.56
N ILE A 517 19.81 -8.30 -6.10
CA ILE A 517 19.31 -7.24 -6.98
C ILE A 517 20.45 -6.24 -7.13
N GLU A 518 20.89 -5.99 -8.36
CA GLU A 518 21.89 -4.96 -8.58
C GLU A 518 21.31 -3.60 -8.22
N LYS A 519 22.06 -2.80 -7.46
CA LYS A 519 21.71 -1.39 -7.29
C LYS A 519 21.94 -0.75 -8.65
N GLU A 520 20.88 -0.51 -9.40
CA GLU A 520 20.96 0.41 -10.53
C GLU A 520 21.64 1.69 -10.02
N LYS A 521 22.70 2.15 -10.69
CA LYS A 521 23.22 3.51 -10.45
C LYS A 521 22.04 4.42 -10.75
N THR A 522 21.44 4.98 -9.70
CA THR A 522 20.27 5.88 -9.72
C THR A 522 19.98 6.50 -11.08
N GLU A 523 19.23 5.79 -11.90
CA GLU A 523 18.25 6.33 -12.82
C GLU A 523 16.92 5.87 -12.23
N GLY A 524 16.13 6.84 -11.79
CA GLY A 524 14.92 6.60 -11.00
C GLY A 524 13.95 5.68 -11.73
N VAL A 525 13.31 4.85 -10.93
CA VAL A 525 12.18 3.96 -11.26
C VAL A 525 11.29 4.53 -12.37
N ALA A 526 11.05 3.72 -13.39
CA ALA A 526 10.15 4.00 -14.49
C ALA A 526 8.72 4.26 -13.97
N VAL A 527 8.37 5.54 -13.87
CA VAL A 527 6.99 6.01 -14.00
C VAL A 527 6.60 5.73 -15.45
N GLN A 528 5.38 5.21 -15.68
CA GLN A 528 4.79 4.99 -17.00
C GLN A 528 5.22 6.11 -17.97
N GLN A 529 5.83 5.72 -19.09
CA GLN A 529 6.32 6.64 -20.12
C GLN A 529 5.17 7.55 -20.59
N GLN A 530 5.07 8.74 -20.01
CA GLN A 530 4.56 9.89 -20.73
C GLN A 530 5.68 10.39 -21.67
N PRO A 531 5.33 10.91 -22.86
CA PRO A 531 6.32 11.41 -23.81
C PRO A 531 7.20 12.46 -23.13
N GLU A 532 8.50 12.34 -23.37
CA GLU A 532 9.55 13.23 -22.87
C GLU A 532 9.17 14.70 -23.06
N THR A 533 9.29 15.52 -22.00
CA THR A 533 8.95 16.94 -22.06
C THR A 533 9.92 17.66 -22.99
N LYS A 534 9.39 18.34 -24.00
CA LYS A 534 10.18 19.06 -25.01
C LYS A 534 10.08 20.56 -24.77
N PHE A 535 11.03 21.34 -25.31
CA PHE A 535 10.95 22.80 -25.29
C PHE A 535 9.60 23.36 -25.76
N ALA A 536 9.01 22.75 -26.80
CA ALA A 536 7.70 23.16 -27.33
C ALA A 536 6.56 23.07 -26.29
N ASP A 537 6.73 22.29 -25.21
CA ASP A 537 5.74 22.19 -24.15
C ASP A 537 5.75 23.44 -23.23
N LEU A 538 6.77 24.30 -23.28
CA LEU A 538 6.87 25.52 -22.47
C LEU A 538 5.98 26.63 -23.03
N ASP A 539 5.26 27.32 -22.14
CA ASP A 539 4.59 28.59 -22.46
C ASP A 539 5.49 29.74 -22.02
N LEU A 540 6.35 30.20 -22.94
CA LEU A 540 7.26 31.31 -22.72
C LEU A 540 6.68 32.61 -23.29
N GLU A 541 6.70 33.67 -22.48
CA GLU A 541 6.22 35.00 -22.87
C GLU A 541 7.08 36.10 -22.26
N ILE A 542 7.14 37.25 -22.93
CA ILE A 542 7.73 38.46 -22.39
C ILE A 542 6.72 39.16 -21.46
N GLY A 543 7.13 39.45 -20.24
CA GLY A 543 6.38 40.31 -19.31
C GLY A 543 7.22 41.43 -18.75
N GLU A 544 6.58 42.37 -18.07
CA GLU A 544 7.21 43.55 -17.47
C GLU A 544 7.08 43.48 -15.94
N ILE A 545 8.20 43.61 -15.23
CA ILE A 545 8.19 43.65 -13.77
C ILE A 545 7.66 45.01 -13.32
N ILE A 546 6.46 45.04 -12.74
CA ILE A 546 5.78 46.29 -12.33
C ILE A 546 5.87 46.54 -10.82
N GLU A 547 6.30 45.54 -10.05
CA GLU A 547 6.50 45.66 -8.60
C GLU A 547 7.58 44.67 -8.15
N VAL A 548 8.46 45.10 -7.25
CA VAL A 548 9.48 44.25 -6.62
C VAL A 548 9.47 44.51 -5.13
N LYS A 549 9.35 43.44 -4.33
CA LYS A 549 9.40 43.50 -2.85
C LYS A 549 10.34 42.43 -2.32
N ARG A 550 11.07 42.73 -1.25
CA ARG A 550 11.81 41.69 -0.52
C ARG A 550 10.84 40.73 0.16
N HIS A 551 11.16 39.44 0.11
CA HIS A 551 10.36 38.44 0.79
C HIS A 551 10.49 38.60 2.31
N PRO A 552 9.37 38.68 3.07
CA PRO A 552 9.38 39.03 4.49
C PRO A 552 10.11 38.01 5.37
N ASN A 553 10.12 36.74 4.94
CA ASN A 553 10.68 35.62 5.68
C ASN A 553 11.88 34.94 4.97
N ALA A 554 12.50 35.60 3.98
CA ALA A 554 13.63 35.01 3.24
C ALA A 554 14.56 36.08 2.64
N GLU A 555 15.79 36.15 3.12
CA GLU A 555 16.76 37.20 2.77
C GLU A 555 17.23 37.16 1.31
N LYS A 556 17.12 36.01 0.64
CA LYS A 556 17.59 35.80 -0.74
C LYS A 556 16.48 35.91 -1.78
N LEU A 557 15.23 36.17 -1.38
CA LEU A 557 14.09 36.10 -2.29
C LEU A 557 13.44 37.48 -2.51
N TYR A 558 13.10 37.74 -3.77
CA TYR A 558 12.17 38.79 -4.16
C TYR A 558 10.77 38.21 -4.37
N ILE A 559 9.76 39.06 -4.24
CA ILE A 559 8.38 38.86 -4.66
C ILE A 559 8.12 39.90 -5.74
N GLU A 560 8.02 39.44 -6.98
CA GLU A 560 7.80 40.27 -8.15
C GLU A 560 6.36 40.16 -8.64
N LYS A 561 5.76 41.29 -9.00
CA LYS A 561 4.52 41.32 -9.78
C LYS A 561 4.88 41.63 -11.23
N VAL A 562 4.49 40.74 -12.13
CA VAL A 562 4.87 40.79 -13.53
C VAL A 562 3.62 40.91 -14.39
N ARG A 563 3.54 41.99 -15.17
CA ARG A 563 2.46 42.26 -16.12
C ARG A 563 2.72 41.51 -17.42
N MET A 564 1.69 40.85 -17.91
CA MET A 564 1.66 40.05 -19.13
C MET A 564 0.40 40.38 -19.94
N ILE A 565 0.25 39.77 -21.11
CA ILE A 565 -0.90 40.07 -21.98
C ILE A 565 -2.24 39.61 -21.38
N ASP A 566 -2.22 38.53 -20.59
CA ASP A 566 -3.40 37.89 -19.98
C ASP A 566 -3.59 38.26 -18.51
N GLY A 567 -2.85 39.24 -18.00
CA GLY A 567 -3.00 39.78 -16.65
C GLY A 567 -1.68 39.92 -15.89
N GLU A 568 -1.77 39.91 -14.56
CA GLU A 568 -0.62 40.06 -13.68
C GLU A 568 -0.36 38.76 -12.92
N ARG A 569 0.92 38.42 -12.72
CA ARG A 569 1.33 37.25 -11.94
C ARG A 569 2.34 37.61 -10.88
N GLN A 570 2.21 36.95 -9.74
CA GLN A 570 3.21 36.99 -8.69
C GLN A 570 4.23 35.87 -8.92
N ILE A 571 5.50 36.24 -8.98
CA ILE A 571 6.65 35.33 -9.08
C ILE A 571 7.53 35.58 -7.86
N VAL A 572 8.16 34.54 -7.34
CA VAL A 572 9.17 34.65 -6.29
C VAL A 572 10.49 34.17 -6.85
N SER A 573 11.47 35.07 -6.98
CA SER A 573 12.79 34.77 -7.54
C SER A 573 13.90 34.81 -6.48
N GLY A 574 15.02 34.12 -6.76
CA GLY A 574 16.23 34.13 -5.94
C GLY A 574 17.21 35.25 -6.26
N LEU A 575 16.75 36.38 -6.81
CA LEU A 575 17.60 37.38 -7.46
C LEU A 575 18.21 38.44 -6.52
N VAL A 576 17.85 38.43 -5.23
CA VAL A 576 18.36 39.41 -4.23
C VAL A 576 19.90 39.50 -4.16
N PRO A 577 20.67 38.40 -4.23
CA PRO A 577 22.13 38.48 -4.19
C PRO A 577 22.75 39.16 -5.42
N TYR A 578 21.99 39.32 -6.50
CA TYR A 578 22.51 39.65 -7.83
C TYR A 578 22.03 41.01 -8.36
N PHE A 579 20.84 41.45 -7.96
CA PHE A 579 20.21 42.68 -8.46
C PHE A 579 19.63 43.51 -7.31
N LYS A 580 19.63 44.84 -7.47
CA LYS A 580 18.83 45.74 -6.62
C LYS A 580 17.40 45.81 -7.16
N GLU A 581 16.47 46.27 -6.32
CA GLU A 581 15.05 46.41 -6.68
C GLU A 581 14.87 47.34 -7.90
N GLU A 582 15.65 48.43 -7.93
CA GLU A 582 15.68 49.42 -9.01
C GLU A 582 16.20 48.84 -10.34
N ASP A 583 17.03 47.79 -10.30
CA ASP A 583 17.58 47.14 -11.49
C ASP A 583 16.53 46.25 -12.18
N LEU A 584 15.52 45.80 -11.43
CA LEU A 584 14.46 44.88 -11.87
C LEU A 584 13.17 45.63 -12.25
N LEU A 585 12.82 46.69 -11.53
CA LEU A 585 11.59 47.43 -11.75
C LEU A 585 11.53 48.03 -13.16
N GLY A 586 10.43 47.79 -13.87
CA GLY A 586 10.22 48.24 -15.26
C GLY A 586 10.99 47.44 -16.31
N LYS A 587 11.73 46.38 -15.93
CA LYS A 587 12.41 45.53 -16.90
C LYS A 587 11.45 44.57 -17.58
N LYS A 588 11.62 44.42 -18.90
CA LYS A 588 11.04 43.33 -19.66
C LYS A 588 11.88 42.07 -19.46
N VAL A 589 11.21 40.96 -19.18
CA VAL A 589 11.82 39.67 -18.82
C VAL A 589 11.07 38.52 -19.50
N ILE A 590 11.76 37.41 -19.70
CA ILE A 590 11.16 36.18 -20.23
C ILE A 590 10.68 35.31 -19.08
N ILE A 591 9.42 34.85 -19.18
CA ILE A 591 8.72 34.14 -18.12
C ILE A 591 8.27 32.77 -18.59
N VAL A 592 8.40 31.76 -17.73
CA VAL A 592 7.74 30.45 -17.88
C VAL A 592 6.34 30.51 -17.25
N LYS A 593 5.29 30.60 -18.07
CA LYS A 593 3.89 30.81 -17.61
C LYS A 593 3.19 29.55 -17.15
N ASN A 594 3.56 28.40 -17.69
CA ASN A 594 2.91 27.12 -17.39
C ASN A 594 3.65 26.29 -16.34
N LEU A 595 4.59 26.87 -15.59
CA LEU A 595 5.17 26.19 -14.44
C LEU A 595 4.12 26.00 -13.35
N MET A 596 4.05 24.80 -12.75
CA MET A 596 3.13 24.54 -11.64
C MET A 596 3.37 25.53 -10.50
N PRO A 597 2.31 26.17 -9.96
CA PRO A 597 2.44 27.06 -8.82
C PRO A 597 3.15 26.39 -7.65
N ALA A 598 4.07 27.12 -7.03
CA ALA A 598 4.84 26.63 -5.89
C ALA A 598 4.76 27.63 -4.73
N LYS A 599 4.78 27.14 -3.50
CA LYS A 599 4.93 27.98 -2.31
C LYS A 599 6.40 28.07 -1.92
N LEU A 600 6.99 29.25 -2.10
CA LEU A 600 8.34 29.55 -1.66
C LEU A 600 8.26 30.32 -0.35
N ARG A 601 8.65 29.66 0.75
CA ARG A 601 8.66 30.24 2.12
C ARG A 601 7.32 30.87 2.53
N GLY A 602 6.22 30.26 2.08
CA GLY A 602 4.85 30.65 2.42
C GLY A 602 4.17 31.58 1.41
N VAL A 603 4.90 32.09 0.41
CA VAL A 603 4.36 32.97 -0.65
C VAL A 603 4.22 32.19 -1.96
N ASP A 604 3.11 32.39 -2.67
CA ASP A 604 2.83 31.73 -3.94
C ASP A 604 3.68 32.33 -5.07
N SER A 605 4.35 31.45 -5.83
CA SER A 605 5.05 31.76 -7.08
C SER A 605 4.33 31.06 -8.23
N ASN A 606 3.82 31.85 -9.19
CA ASN A 606 2.97 31.39 -10.31
C ASN A 606 3.67 31.48 -11.67
N GLY A 607 4.99 31.28 -11.66
CA GLY A 607 5.85 31.31 -12.83
C GLY A 607 7.32 31.32 -12.42
N MET A 608 8.19 31.52 -13.42
CA MET A 608 9.63 31.63 -13.23
C MET A 608 10.19 32.67 -14.20
N LEU A 609 11.09 33.53 -13.71
CA LEU A 609 11.89 34.43 -14.53
C LEU A 609 13.11 33.69 -15.03
N LEU A 610 13.43 33.77 -16.32
CA LEU A 610 14.64 33.15 -16.87
C LEU A 610 15.84 34.09 -16.75
N VAL A 611 16.96 33.55 -16.28
CA VAL A 611 18.25 34.25 -16.21
C VAL A 611 19.37 33.42 -16.81
N ALA A 612 20.38 34.09 -17.34
CA ALA A 612 21.63 33.51 -17.80
C ALA A 612 22.62 33.42 -16.64
N GLU A 613 23.26 32.26 -16.45
CA GLU A 613 24.29 32.04 -15.43
C GLU A 613 25.55 31.45 -16.07
N ASP A 614 26.71 32.09 -15.87
CA ASP A 614 28.01 31.57 -16.31
C ASP A 614 28.64 30.59 -15.31
N ALA A 615 29.75 29.96 -15.69
CA ALA A 615 30.45 29.00 -14.83
C ALA A 615 31.07 29.62 -13.55
N ALA A 616 31.23 30.94 -13.51
CA ALA A 616 31.72 31.68 -12.34
C ALA A 616 30.58 32.11 -11.40
N GLY A 617 29.32 31.85 -11.77
CA GLY A 617 28.14 32.21 -10.99
C GLY A 617 27.67 33.66 -11.23
N ASN A 618 28.14 34.33 -12.28
CA ASN A 618 27.62 35.64 -12.67
C ASN A 618 26.26 35.46 -13.36
N ILE A 619 25.30 36.30 -12.99
CA ILE A 619 23.93 36.25 -13.51
C ILE A 619 23.63 37.47 -14.39
N GLU A 620 22.94 37.23 -15.51
CA GLU A 620 22.38 38.25 -16.39
C GLU A 620 20.87 37.97 -16.61
N LEU A 621 20.02 38.98 -16.44
CA LEU A 621 18.61 38.87 -16.79
C LEU A 621 18.46 38.65 -18.29
N LEU A 622 17.63 37.67 -18.68
CA LEU A 622 17.39 37.40 -20.09
C LEU A 622 16.53 38.50 -20.72
N SER A 623 17.20 39.50 -21.30
CA SER A 623 16.55 40.65 -21.93
C SER A 623 15.97 40.27 -23.30
N PRO A 624 14.71 40.63 -23.59
CA PRO A 624 14.09 40.33 -24.88
C PRO A 624 14.55 41.24 -26.03
N GLY A 625 15.49 42.16 -25.80
CA GLY A 625 15.90 43.15 -26.79
C GLY A 625 14.74 44.08 -27.17
N GLU A 626 14.38 44.10 -28.44
CA GLU A 626 13.25 44.90 -28.98
C GLU A 626 11.86 44.24 -28.79
N GLY A 627 11.77 43.11 -28.07
CA GLY A 627 10.49 42.45 -27.81
C GLY A 627 9.54 43.27 -26.92
N GLU A 628 8.24 43.08 -27.14
CA GLU A 628 7.16 43.72 -26.38
C GLU A 628 6.45 42.74 -25.44
N VAL A 629 5.74 43.28 -24.44
CA VAL A 629 4.97 42.46 -23.50
C VAL A 629 3.92 41.65 -24.26
N GLY A 630 3.90 40.32 -24.03
CA GLY A 630 3.02 39.38 -24.73
C GLY A 630 3.68 38.61 -25.87
N ASP A 631 4.85 39.05 -26.34
CA ASP A 631 5.58 38.34 -27.39
C ASP A 631 6.05 36.96 -26.90
N LYS A 632 5.95 35.97 -27.78
CA LYS A 632 6.30 34.57 -27.51
C LYS A 632 7.74 34.25 -27.89
N ILE A 633 8.36 33.35 -27.12
CA ILE A 633 9.71 32.85 -27.40
C ILE A 633 9.56 31.50 -28.11
N THR A 634 10.21 31.37 -29.26
CA THR A 634 10.16 30.17 -30.11
C THR A 634 11.54 29.57 -30.31
N ALA A 635 11.63 28.29 -30.63
CA ALA A 635 12.89 27.63 -30.98
C ALA A 635 12.94 27.34 -32.48
N GLU A 636 14.14 27.33 -33.05
CA GLU A 636 14.38 27.03 -34.46
C GLU A 636 13.67 25.73 -34.91
N GLY A 637 12.81 25.83 -35.93
CA GLY A 637 12.09 24.68 -36.49
C GLY A 637 11.19 23.95 -35.49
N ALA A 638 10.69 24.63 -34.45
CA ALA A 638 9.73 24.08 -33.51
C ALA A 638 8.57 25.07 -33.27
N GLU A 639 7.35 24.63 -33.56
CA GLU A 639 6.15 25.38 -33.18
C GLU A 639 5.85 25.18 -31.69
N PRO A 640 5.50 26.24 -30.95
CA PRO A 640 5.04 26.11 -29.56
C PRO A 640 3.77 25.27 -29.47
N ASN A 641 3.75 24.29 -28.57
CA ASN A 641 2.57 23.49 -28.23
C ASN A 641 2.50 23.36 -26.70
N PRO A 642 2.22 24.46 -25.98
CA PRO A 642 2.40 24.49 -24.55
C PRO A 642 1.48 23.51 -23.83
N LYS A 643 2.04 22.73 -22.90
CA LYS A 643 1.26 21.93 -21.95
C LYS A 643 0.51 22.86 -21.00
N LYS A 644 -0.62 22.38 -20.46
CA LYS A 644 -1.39 23.14 -19.46
C LYS A 644 -0.56 23.48 -18.21
N PHE A 645 0.26 22.53 -17.74
CA PHE A 645 1.21 22.73 -16.63
C PHE A 645 2.48 21.88 -16.84
N ILE A 646 3.60 22.37 -16.32
CA ILE A 646 4.92 21.72 -16.29
C ILE A 646 5.47 21.80 -14.86
N THR A 647 6.04 20.72 -14.36
CA THR A 647 6.74 20.69 -13.07
C THR A 647 8.16 21.24 -13.19
N ILE A 648 8.73 21.72 -12.08
CA ILE A 648 10.14 22.15 -12.05
C ILE A 648 11.12 21.03 -12.45
N LYS A 649 10.77 19.76 -12.17
CA LYS A 649 11.56 18.60 -12.58
C LYS A 649 11.51 18.35 -14.08
N GLU A 650 10.37 18.60 -14.72
CA GLU A 650 10.22 18.52 -16.17
C GLU A 650 10.92 19.69 -16.87
N PHE A 651 10.79 20.91 -16.34
CA PHE A 651 11.54 22.07 -16.83
C PHE A 651 13.05 21.83 -16.77
N ALA A 652 13.57 21.29 -15.65
CA ALA A 652 14.99 20.98 -15.48
C ALA A 652 15.55 19.94 -16.47
N LYS A 653 14.70 19.20 -17.19
CA LYS A 653 15.12 18.28 -18.26
C LYS A 653 15.36 18.99 -19.59
N ILE A 654 14.80 20.19 -19.78
CA ILE A 654 14.97 20.98 -21.00
C ILE A 654 16.33 21.66 -20.91
N LYS A 655 17.22 21.38 -21.86
CA LYS A 655 18.58 21.91 -21.82
C LYS A 655 18.60 23.31 -22.39
N LEU A 656 18.53 24.33 -21.54
CA LEU A 656 18.74 25.72 -21.93
C LEU A 656 20.19 26.14 -21.69
N GLU A 657 20.90 26.49 -22.75
CA GLU A 657 22.32 26.83 -22.71
C GLU A 657 22.64 28.09 -23.50
N ILE A 658 23.77 28.71 -23.17
CA ILE A 658 24.28 29.89 -23.84
C ILE A 658 25.61 29.51 -24.47
N ARG A 659 25.74 29.76 -25.78
CA ARG A 659 26.98 29.55 -26.54
C ARG A 659 27.25 30.76 -27.41
N ASP A 660 28.43 31.35 -27.29
CA ASP A 660 28.81 32.61 -27.92
C ASP A 660 27.74 33.72 -27.79
N GLY A 661 27.16 33.85 -26.60
CA GLY A 661 26.13 34.84 -26.28
C GLY A 661 24.78 34.61 -26.99
N LYS A 662 24.56 33.44 -27.59
CA LYS A 662 23.28 33.03 -28.18
C LYS A 662 22.58 32.07 -27.25
N VAL A 663 21.26 32.20 -27.11
CA VAL A 663 20.47 31.31 -26.25
C VAL A 663 19.95 30.13 -27.07
N LEU A 664 20.19 28.92 -26.57
CA LEU A 664 19.77 27.69 -27.20
C LEU A 664 18.89 26.85 -26.27
N ALA A 665 17.89 26.18 -26.83
CA ALA A 665 17.15 25.10 -26.19
C ALA A 665 17.38 23.80 -26.95
N ASP A 666 17.91 22.79 -26.26
CA ASP A 666 18.23 21.48 -26.84
C ASP A 666 19.06 21.59 -28.14
N GLY A 667 19.99 22.55 -28.18
CA GLY A 667 20.86 22.84 -29.32
C GLY A 667 20.25 23.69 -30.44
N ARG A 668 19.00 24.18 -30.30
CA ARG A 668 18.31 25.05 -31.28
C ARG A 668 18.27 26.49 -30.81
N HIS A 669 18.48 27.44 -31.71
CA HIS A 669 18.43 28.86 -31.37
C HIS A 669 17.03 29.31 -30.95
N LEU A 670 16.96 30.16 -29.92
CA LEU A 670 15.72 30.81 -29.51
C LEU A 670 15.52 32.13 -30.23
N PHE A 671 14.26 32.45 -30.53
CA PHE A 671 13.86 33.63 -31.28
C PHE A 671 12.68 34.35 -30.62
N ILE A 672 12.68 35.67 -30.76
CA ILE A 672 11.55 36.57 -30.47
C ILE A 672 11.25 37.31 -31.77
N ASN A 673 10.03 37.21 -32.29
CA ASN A 673 9.61 37.87 -33.54
C ASN A 673 10.59 37.67 -34.71
N GLY A 674 11.17 36.46 -34.82
CA GLY A 674 12.14 36.11 -35.87
C GLY A 674 13.57 36.63 -35.66
N LYS A 675 13.84 37.38 -34.59
CA LYS A 675 15.19 37.79 -34.18
C LYS A 675 15.74 36.84 -33.12
N MET A 676 17.00 36.43 -33.29
CA MET A 676 17.67 35.49 -32.38
C MET A 676 17.88 36.14 -31.00
N LEU A 677 17.53 35.41 -29.95
CA LEU A 677 17.72 35.82 -28.56
C LEU A 677 19.20 35.71 -28.17
N LYS A 678 19.73 36.79 -27.59
CA LYS A 678 21.14 36.93 -27.24
C LYS A 678 21.31 37.49 -25.84
N THR A 679 22.45 37.21 -25.24
CA THR A 679 22.94 37.75 -23.98
C THR A 679 24.14 38.65 -24.25
N GLU A 680 24.32 39.70 -23.46
CA GLU A 680 25.39 40.69 -23.63
C GLU A 680 26.62 40.35 -22.77
N LYS A 681 26.39 39.88 -21.54
CA LYS A 681 27.44 39.67 -20.52
C LYS A 681 27.83 38.20 -20.40
N VAL A 682 26.87 37.29 -20.38
CA VAL A 682 27.10 35.84 -20.29
C VAL A 682 27.32 35.30 -21.70
N ARG A 683 28.57 34.93 -22.04
CA ARG A 683 28.92 34.37 -23.37
C ARG A 683 28.81 32.86 -23.43
N GLU A 684 29.08 32.16 -22.32
CA GLU A 684 29.00 30.71 -22.18
C GLU A 684 28.36 30.39 -20.83
N GLY A 685 27.33 29.53 -20.81
CA GLY A 685 26.59 29.26 -19.57
C GLY A 685 25.31 28.46 -19.76
N LYS A 686 24.45 28.52 -18.75
CA LYS A 686 23.10 27.92 -18.76
C LYS A 686 22.04 29.00 -18.57
N VAL A 687 20.81 28.70 -18.97
CA VAL A 687 19.65 29.49 -18.56
C VAL A 687 18.90 28.74 -17.46
N CYS A 688 18.58 29.42 -16.37
CA CYS A 688 17.93 28.83 -15.19
C CYS A 688 16.75 29.65 -14.69
#